data_AF-A0A7K7NT03-F1
#
_entry.id   AF-A0A7K7NT03-F1
#
_cell.length_a   1.000
_cell.length_b   1.000
_cell.length_c   1.000
_cell.angle_alpha   90.00
_cell.angle_beta   90.00
_cell.angle_gamma   90.00
#
_symmetry.space_group_name_H-M   'P 1'
#
loop_
_entity.id
_entity.type
_entity.pdbx_description
1 polymer ?
#
loop_
_entity_poly.entity_id
_entity_poly.type
_entity_poly.pdbx_seq_one_letter_code
_entity_poly.pdbx_strand_id
1 'polypeptide(L)'
;MEVSGLPAELWRLILSYLRLPDLGRCSLVCRTWYELVLSLDKTRWRQLCLGCLEHRHPNWPNQPGVEPPSWREAFKQHYLSSKTWTKNTQDPETSNCLSLFRRRKGRRRLCVGAGGEFSSLRAALAAAGPYDRLVLLPGVHEEQSEVLLKVPVEIVGQGKLGDVVLLVSIDQHCPTARLCNVVFMPARFTSVVYKTTSGYVQFDSCNFESGQLQIHAPGTCQVKFCTFSQSSIYLRSVALCILENCEFTGSENASVTVEGCPSSDRNWACKHLAALAKSCAASVWEPDPAECPVAKRDGSGELLLGPVRTCEIVVGEERSSLLSAAGARDLLGSAQEDSEFGESLQAAKEEEEYPVLDSNSSDSDIHSDDEEDAQAMYKLPYQGHSLSHTLADIMDSRLQSNRLHALQKDLKLKSLQQELQQDKEAQCLANSLQGCIIRQCLFRDGKGGIFIYSRGQAKLEESIFRDLTYAVRCIQNSKVIMLRNDIHHCKASGIFLRLSAGGLIADNNIHSNSEAGVDIRKGANPLVLCNKIHSGLRSGIVVVGNGKGIIRSNQIYGNKEAGIYILYNGNPAVSGNHIFQGLAAGIAVNENGRGQITGNVICENQWGGADIRHGGDPVLRNNLISCGYSDGVVVGERGKGLIEGNAIYGNKGCGVWMTSSSLPHLINNQISHNSIYGVAVFCRKDDAGDYPPSQGGSENFQEEREGPGGENDPNSEEEHPAARRPISVALVELNSINHNGAAGLHVKSSEALNIIANVIHANRDGGVAVLQSSQLTRIANNSISCNSRGGVLVEAECQVELRGNGIYENSSHGIISKGEGIIMENDIIGNHRCGLQLLQAADMKVTKNRIQSFQDYGIALFDEAKGLVQENLIFQGRSKKSILRLMSNAEDCIIQNNMLLTFKKRFDMECMLINPPARPHIEGGALGSCAAAGGQRVSSITTRVDGGCHNHGSIFCTVL
;
A
#
# COMPACT_ATOMS: atom_id res chain seq x y z
N MET A 1 -59.25 -10.96 -37.83
CA MET A 1 -58.85 -12.19 -37.13
C MET A 1 -58.15 -11.77 -35.86
N GLU A 2 -58.72 -12.11 -34.71
CA GLU A 2 -57.97 -12.04 -33.45
C GLU A 2 -57.09 -13.29 -33.40
N VAL A 3 -55.77 -13.11 -33.27
CA VAL A 3 -54.84 -14.24 -33.13
C VAL A 3 -54.68 -14.49 -31.63
N SER A 4 -55.35 -15.54 -31.15
CA SER A 4 -55.32 -15.96 -29.75
C SER A 4 -53.92 -16.42 -29.33
N GLY A 5 -53.16 -15.52 -28.70
CA GLY A 5 -51.95 -15.88 -27.97
C GLY A 5 -52.28 -16.72 -26.74
N LEU A 6 -51.33 -17.57 -26.32
CA LEU A 6 -51.47 -18.42 -25.13
C LEU A 6 -51.77 -17.58 -23.86
N PRO A 7 -52.51 -18.12 -22.88
CA PRO A 7 -52.75 -17.46 -21.58
C PRO A 7 -51.45 -17.03 -20.88
N ALA A 8 -51.51 -15.95 -20.12
CA ALA A 8 -50.35 -15.39 -19.43
C ALA A 8 -49.72 -16.38 -18.42
N GLU A 9 -50.53 -17.27 -17.87
CA GLU A 9 -50.17 -18.34 -16.95
C GLU A 9 -49.32 -19.41 -17.66
N LEU A 10 -49.70 -19.76 -18.90
CA LEU A 10 -48.96 -20.68 -19.75
C LEU A 10 -47.63 -20.07 -20.21
N TRP A 11 -47.62 -18.77 -20.54
CA TRP A 11 -46.37 -18.07 -20.82
C TRP A 11 -45.45 -17.98 -19.61
N ARG A 12 -45.98 -17.70 -18.40
CA ARG A 12 -45.19 -17.73 -17.16
C ARG A 12 -44.54 -19.09 -16.92
N LEU A 13 -45.28 -20.19 -17.18
CA LEU A 13 -44.74 -21.54 -17.08
C LEU A 13 -43.60 -21.75 -18.10
N ILE A 14 -43.81 -21.44 -19.39
CA ILE A 14 -42.79 -21.54 -20.45
C ILE A 14 -41.54 -20.71 -20.12
N LEU A 15 -41.73 -19.46 -19.68
CA LEU A 15 -40.64 -18.55 -19.29
C LEU A 15 -39.87 -19.06 -18.05
N SER A 16 -40.52 -19.79 -17.13
CA SER A 16 -39.83 -20.35 -15.96
C SER A 16 -38.81 -21.45 -16.30
N TYR A 17 -38.94 -22.09 -17.47
CA TYR A 17 -37.98 -23.08 -17.98
C TYR A 17 -36.88 -22.47 -18.87
N LEU A 18 -36.98 -21.20 -19.26
CA LEU A 18 -35.99 -20.54 -20.10
C LEU A 18 -34.80 -20.01 -19.27
N ARG A 19 -33.58 -20.17 -19.80
CA ARG A 19 -32.36 -19.68 -19.15
C ARG A 19 -32.28 -18.16 -19.23
N LEU A 20 -31.54 -17.55 -18.30
CA LEU A 20 -31.42 -16.09 -18.17
C LEU A 20 -31.06 -15.35 -19.48
N PRO A 21 -30.15 -15.85 -20.36
CA PRO A 21 -29.86 -15.20 -21.63
C PRO A 21 -31.05 -15.21 -22.61
N ASP A 22 -31.86 -16.26 -22.59
CA ASP A 22 -32.99 -16.44 -23.49
C ASP A 22 -34.20 -15.60 -23.05
N LEU A 23 -34.41 -15.46 -21.73
CA LEU A 23 -35.32 -14.45 -21.16
C LEU A 23 -34.91 -13.03 -21.55
N GLY A 24 -33.60 -12.73 -21.50
CA GLY A 24 -33.04 -11.47 -22.01
C GLY A 24 -33.41 -11.23 -23.47
N ARG A 25 -33.16 -12.21 -24.35
CA ARG A 25 -33.52 -12.16 -25.77
C ARG A 25 -35.01 -11.92 -26.01
N CYS A 26 -35.91 -12.65 -25.32
CA CYS A 26 -37.36 -12.47 -25.46
C CYS A 26 -37.83 -11.04 -25.17
N SER A 27 -37.23 -10.37 -24.18
CA SER A 27 -37.60 -8.99 -23.80
C SER A 27 -37.27 -7.93 -24.87
N LEU A 28 -36.37 -8.25 -25.83
CA LEU A 28 -35.97 -7.33 -26.91
C LEU A 28 -36.93 -7.35 -28.11
N VAL A 29 -37.79 -8.37 -28.24
CA VAL A 29 -38.57 -8.60 -29.47
C VAL A 29 -39.90 -7.83 -29.48
N CYS A 30 -40.52 -7.64 -28.30
CA CYS A 30 -41.82 -6.97 -28.22
C CYS A 30 -42.10 -6.40 -26.81
N ARG A 31 -42.79 -5.27 -26.76
CA ARG A 31 -43.14 -4.56 -25.52
C ARG A 31 -43.96 -5.40 -24.53
N THR A 32 -44.92 -6.20 -25.00
CA THR A 32 -45.73 -7.05 -24.12
C THR A 32 -44.90 -8.15 -23.46
N TRP A 33 -43.82 -8.61 -24.10
CA TRP A 33 -42.90 -9.59 -23.54
C TRP A 33 -41.98 -8.96 -22.48
N TYR A 34 -41.51 -7.74 -22.70
CA TYR A 34 -40.81 -6.96 -21.68
C TYR A 34 -41.67 -6.74 -20.42
N GLU A 35 -42.92 -6.31 -20.61
CA GLU A 35 -43.88 -6.10 -19.51
C GLU A 35 -44.24 -7.43 -18.79
N LEU A 36 -44.31 -8.56 -19.51
CA LEU A 36 -44.53 -9.89 -18.94
C LEU A 36 -43.31 -10.40 -18.14
N VAL A 37 -42.08 -10.21 -18.63
CA VAL A 37 -40.84 -10.58 -17.93
C VAL A 37 -40.67 -9.74 -16.65
N LEU A 38 -41.04 -8.45 -16.66
CA LEU A 38 -41.11 -7.61 -15.46
C LEU A 38 -42.19 -8.02 -14.45
N SER A 39 -43.13 -8.90 -14.83
CA SER A 39 -44.13 -9.48 -13.93
C SER A 39 -43.67 -10.76 -13.23
N LEU A 40 -42.53 -11.33 -13.63
CA LEU A 40 -41.85 -12.41 -12.91
C LEU A 40 -41.23 -11.86 -11.61
N ASP A 41 -41.01 -12.73 -10.63
CA ASP A 41 -40.78 -12.34 -9.24
C ASP A 41 -39.66 -11.29 -9.05
N LYS A 42 -40.08 -10.10 -8.60
CA LYS A 42 -39.24 -8.93 -8.39
C LYS A 42 -38.13 -9.16 -7.36
N THR A 43 -38.27 -10.13 -6.47
CA THR A 43 -37.26 -10.45 -5.43
C THR A 43 -36.01 -11.06 -6.06
N ARG A 44 -36.17 -12.13 -6.84
CA ARG A 44 -35.06 -12.89 -7.45
C ARG A 44 -34.31 -12.07 -8.50
N TRP A 45 -35.02 -11.26 -9.30
CA TRP A 45 -34.38 -10.34 -10.25
C TRP A 45 -33.57 -9.24 -9.54
N ARG A 46 -34.09 -8.68 -8.43
CA ARG A 46 -33.32 -7.73 -7.61
C ARG A 46 -32.09 -8.38 -6.98
N GLN A 47 -32.20 -9.57 -6.40
CA GLN A 47 -31.05 -10.25 -5.79
C GLN A 47 -29.94 -10.55 -6.82
N LEU A 48 -30.31 -10.99 -8.04
CA LEU A 48 -29.34 -11.24 -9.11
C LEU A 48 -28.66 -9.96 -9.63
N CYS A 49 -29.35 -8.82 -9.66
CA CYS A 49 -28.71 -7.53 -9.99
C CYS A 49 -27.86 -6.98 -8.85
N LEU A 50 -28.34 -7.02 -7.61
CA LEU A 50 -27.66 -6.44 -6.44
C LEU A 50 -26.43 -7.26 -5.99
N GLY A 51 -26.26 -8.48 -6.48
CA GLY A 51 -25.04 -9.28 -6.33
C GLY A 51 -23.90 -8.89 -7.28
N CYS A 52 -24.12 -8.00 -8.25
CA CYS A 52 -23.13 -7.59 -9.24
C CYS A 52 -22.63 -6.16 -8.97
N LEU A 53 -21.43 -6.03 -8.39
CA LEU A 53 -20.82 -4.75 -8.00
C LEU A 53 -20.28 -3.88 -9.16
N GLU A 54 -20.46 -4.31 -10.41
CA GLU A 54 -20.12 -3.52 -11.60
C GLU A 54 -21.21 -3.64 -12.68
N HIS A 55 -21.43 -2.55 -13.41
CA HIS A 55 -22.52 -2.41 -14.38
C HIS A 55 -22.32 -3.28 -15.64
N ARG A 56 -22.91 -4.49 -15.66
CA ARG A 56 -22.78 -5.46 -16.77
C ARG A 56 -24.10 -5.69 -17.51
N HIS A 57 -24.03 -5.60 -18.84
CA HIS A 57 -25.13 -5.90 -19.77
C HIS A 57 -25.07 -7.39 -20.24
N PRO A 58 -26.19 -8.07 -20.57
CA PRO A 58 -26.29 -9.55 -20.53
C PRO A 58 -25.42 -10.42 -21.47
N ASN A 59 -24.50 -9.85 -22.25
CA ASN A 59 -23.61 -10.60 -23.16
C ASN A 59 -22.10 -10.26 -22.96
N TRP A 60 -21.71 -9.61 -21.85
CA TRP A 60 -20.29 -9.54 -21.46
C TRP A 60 -19.82 -10.95 -21.06
N PRO A 61 -18.62 -11.40 -21.47
CA PRO A 61 -18.47 -12.69 -22.13
C PRO A 61 -18.85 -13.90 -21.27
N ASN A 62 -19.50 -14.88 -21.91
CA ASN A 62 -19.89 -16.16 -21.32
C ASN A 62 -18.69 -16.96 -20.76
N GLN A 63 -17.48 -16.64 -21.19
CA GLN A 63 -16.22 -17.16 -20.70
C GLN A 63 -15.32 -15.96 -20.29
N PRO A 64 -15.31 -15.53 -19.02
CA PRO A 64 -14.54 -14.36 -18.58
C PRO A 64 -13.01 -14.57 -18.58
N GLY A 65 -12.54 -15.80 -18.84
CA GLY A 65 -11.12 -16.13 -19.05
C GLY A 65 -10.71 -16.27 -20.52
N VAL A 66 -11.60 -15.95 -21.48
CA VAL A 66 -11.28 -15.97 -22.92
C VAL A 66 -11.43 -14.55 -23.46
N GLU A 67 -10.42 -14.07 -24.17
CA GLU A 67 -10.44 -12.71 -24.70
C GLU A 67 -11.45 -12.54 -25.85
N PRO A 68 -12.08 -11.36 -25.97
CA PRO A 68 -12.94 -11.07 -27.11
C PRO A 68 -12.10 -11.00 -28.40
N PRO A 69 -12.62 -11.51 -29.55
CA PRO A 69 -11.89 -11.50 -30.82
C PRO A 69 -11.62 -10.09 -31.37
N SER A 70 -12.28 -9.06 -30.82
CA SER A 70 -11.87 -7.67 -30.96
C SER A 70 -12.25 -6.89 -29.70
N TRP A 71 -11.26 -6.37 -28.98
CA TRP A 71 -11.47 -5.49 -27.83
C TRP A 71 -12.18 -4.20 -28.23
N ARG A 72 -11.82 -3.61 -29.38
CA ARG A 72 -12.57 -2.48 -29.98
C ARG A 72 -14.07 -2.78 -30.15
N GLU A 73 -14.44 -3.95 -30.68
CA GLU A 73 -15.88 -4.29 -30.82
C GLU A 73 -16.54 -4.54 -29.47
N ALA A 74 -15.84 -5.21 -28.54
CA ALA A 74 -16.32 -5.42 -27.18
C ALA A 74 -16.59 -4.08 -26.46
N PHE A 75 -15.65 -3.12 -26.49
CA PHE A 75 -15.83 -1.77 -25.94
C PHE A 75 -16.97 -1.01 -26.63
N LYS A 76 -17.12 -1.13 -27.96
CA LYS A 76 -18.20 -0.50 -28.70
C LYS A 76 -19.58 -1.06 -28.32
N GLN A 77 -19.70 -2.39 -28.20
CA GLN A 77 -20.95 -3.04 -27.77
C GLN A 77 -21.26 -2.73 -26.30
N HIS A 78 -20.26 -2.76 -25.42
CA HIS A 78 -20.41 -2.34 -24.03
C HIS A 78 -20.91 -0.89 -23.95
N TYR A 79 -20.21 0.06 -24.58
CA TYR A 79 -20.58 1.48 -24.59
C TYR A 79 -21.99 1.72 -25.13
N LEU A 80 -22.36 1.09 -26.25
CA LEU A 80 -23.69 1.20 -26.84
C LEU A 80 -24.76 0.64 -25.89
N SER A 81 -24.50 -0.53 -25.29
CA SER A 81 -25.44 -1.18 -24.36
C SER A 81 -25.62 -0.40 -23.05
N SER A 82 -24.53 0.06 -22.43
CA SER A 82 -24.57 0.92 -21.24
C SER A 82 -25.28 2.25 -21.54
N LYS A 83 -25.24 2.75 -22.78
CA LYS A 83 -26.05 3.89 -23.23
C LYS A 83 -27.53 3.56 -23.45
N THR A 84 -27.89 2.45 -24.08
CA THR A 84 -29.31 2.09 -24.27
C THR A 84 -29.98 1.66 -22.97
N TRP A 85 -29.22 1.18 -21.98
CA TRP A 85 -29.71 0.89 -20.63
C TRP A 85 -29.90 2.15 -19.77
N THR A 86 -29.12 3.22 -20.02
CA THR A 86 -29.20 4.49 -19.27
C THR A 86 -30.05 5.57 -19.95
N LYS A 87 -30.42 5.40 -21.23
CA LYS A 87 -31.34 6.29 -21.95
C LYS A 87 -32.31 5.52 -22.83
N ASN A 88 -33.61 5.80 -22.65
CA ASN A 88 -34.68 5.37 -23.56
C ASN A 88 -34.34 5.70 -25.02
N THR A 89 -34.69 4.78 -25.91
CA THR A 89 -34.44 4.77 -27.35
C THR A 89 -34.57 6.13 -28.04
N GLN A 90 -33.42 6.76 -28.30
CA GLN A 90 -33.19 7.59 -29.46
C GLN A 90 -31.87 7.12 -30.10
N ASP A 91 -31.77 7.24 -31.43
CA ASP A 91 -30.55 6.89 -32.17
C ASP A 91 -29.30 7.55 -31.58
N PRO A 92 -28.11 6.94 -31.72
CA PRO A 92 -26.89 7.45 -31.10
C PRO A 92 -26.63 8.91 -31.49
N GLU A 93 -26.82 9.82 -30.54
CA GLU A 93 -26.40 11.22 -30.64
C GLU A 93 -24.87 11.29 -30.71
N THR A 94 -24.41 11.14 -31.94
CA THR A 94 -23.10 11.58 -32.42
C THR A 94 -22.89 13.05 -32.06
N SER A 95 -21.64 13.38 -31.70
CA SER A 95 -21.25 14.52 -30.86
C SER A 95 -21.96 15.85 -31.19
N ASN A 96 -22.19 16.69 -30.16
CA ASN A 96 -22.84 18.00 -30.29
C ASN A 96 -22.13 19.02 -31.21
N CYS A 97 -20.97 18.68 -31.79
CA CYS A 97 -20.45 19.31 -33.02
C CYS A 97 -21.49 19.28 -34.17
N LEU A 98 -22.44 18.35 -34.14
CA LEU A 98 -23.65 18.34 -34.97
C LEU A 98 -24.47 19.64 -34.91
N SER A 99 -24.29 20.54 -33.93
CA SER A 99 -24.89 21.88 -33.97
C SER A 99 -24.38 22.75 -35.13
N LEU A 100 -23.09 22.61 -35.50
CA LEU A 100 -22.49 23.23 -36.69
C LEU A 100 -22.88 22.47 -37.96
N PHE A 101 -22.87 21.13 -37.92
CA PHE A 101 -23.07 20.29 -39.10
C PHE A 101 -24.56 20.14 -39.50
N ARG A 102 -25.52 19.99 -38.56
CA ARG A 102 -26.99 19.86 -38.81
C ARG A 102 -27.60 21.12 -39.46
N ARG A 103 -26.99 22.31 -39.33
CA ARG A 103 -27.68 23.60 -39.53
C ARG A 103 -27.96 24.05 -40.98
N ARG A 104 -27.61 23.27 -42.02
CA ARG A 104 -27.95 23.58 -43.43
C ARG A 104 -28.43 22.37 -44.23
N LYS A 105 -29.58 22.52 -44.90
CA LYS A 105 -30.32 21.51 -45.68
C LYS A 105 -29.70 21.15 -47.05
N GLY A 106 -28.44 21.53 -47.30
CA GLY A 106 -27.82 21.53 -48.64
C GLY A 106 -26.43 20.88 -48.68
N ARG A 107 -26.22 19.81 -47.91
CA ARG A 107 -24.98 19.01 -47.92
C ARG A 107 -24.94 18.11 -49.15
N ARG A 108 -23.93 18.24 -49.99
CA ARG A 108 -23.67 17.26 -51.06
C ARG A 108 -22.96 16.04 -50.49
N ARG A 109 -23.28 14.88 -51.04
CA ARG A 109 -22.53 13.64 -50.85
C ARG A 109 -21.74 13.41 -52.13
N LEU A 110 -20.42 13.42 -52.05
CA LEU A 110 -19.55 13.20 -53.21
C LEU A 110 -18.91 11.81 -53.07
N CYS A 111 -19.06 10.96 -54.08
CA CYS A 111 -18.56 9.59 -54.06
C CYS A 111 -17.16 9.51 -54.70
N VAL A 112 -16.21 8.87 -54.02
CA VAL A 112 -14.81 8.79 -54.44
C VAL A 112 -14.39 7.33 -54.61
N GLY A 113 -13.74 6.99 -55.72
CA GLY A 113 -13.20 5.66 -56.00
C GLY A 113 -13.62 5.11 -57.37
N ALA A 114 -13.36 3.83 -57.60
CA ALA A 114 -13.77 3.14 -58.82
C ALA A 114 -15.31 3.11 -58.94
N GLY A 115 -15.87 3.82 -59.93
CA GLY A 115 -17.31 4.01 -60.08
C GLY A 115 -17.92 5.16 -59.26
N GLY A 116 -17.10 6.00 -58.62
CA GLY A 116 -17.54 7.23 -57.96
C GLY A 116 -17.68 8.41 -58.93
N GLU A 117 -18.13 9.56 -58.40
CA GLU A 117 -18.13 10.85 -59.10
C GLU A 117 -16.71 11.39 -59.32
N PHE A 118 -15.77 11.00 -58.43
CA PHE A 118 -14.37 11.42 -58.45
C PHE A 118 -13.43 10.22 -58.36
N SER A 119 -12.38 10.22 -59.18
CA SER A 119 -11.36 9.17 -59.21
C SER A 119 -10.28 9.30 -58.13
N SER A 120 -10.17 10.45 -57.45
CA SER A 120 -9.22 10.68 -56.35
C SER A 120 -9.79 11.57 -55.25
N LEU A 121 -9.26 11.43 -54.04
CA LEU A 121 -9.65 12.22 -52.87
C LEU A 121 -9.31 13.71 -53.08
N ARG A 122 -8.17 14.01 -53.70
CA ARG A 122 -7.74 15.36 -54.06
C ARG A 122 -8.70 16.05 -55.03
N ALA A 123 -9.22 15.33 -56.03
CA ALA A 123 -10.21 15.89 -56.96
C ALA A 123 -11.54 16.19 -56.24
N ALA A 124 -12.01 15.28 -55.38
CA ALA A 124 -13.22 15.48 -54.61
C ALA A 124 -13.09 16.64 -53.60
N LEU A 125 -11.94 16.78 -52.94
CA LEU A 125 -11.63 17.90 -52.03
C LEU A 125 -11.56 19.26 -52.74
N ALA A 126 -11.18 19.30 -54.01
CA ALA A 126 -11.21 20.53 -54.82
C ALA A 126 -12.64 20.95 -55.20
N ALA A 127 -13.58 20.02 -55.29
CA ALA A 127 -15.00 20.27 -55.59
C ALA A 127 -15.89 20.43 -54.33
N ALA A 128 -15.40 20.01 -53.16
CA ALA A 128 -16.13 20.00 -51.89
C ALA A 128 -16.44 21.42 -51.36
N GLY A 129 -17.69 21.63 -50.97
CA GLY A 129 -18.13 22.82 -50.26
C GLY A 129 -18.00 22.67 -48.74
N PRO A 130 -18.09 23.78 -47.98
CA PRO A 130 -18.03 23.72 -46.52
C PRO A 130 -19.09 22.79 -45.92
N TYR A 131 -18.62 21.78 -45.19
CA TYR A 131 -19.37 20.73 -44.52
C TYR A 131 -20.08 19.71 -45.45
N ASP A 132 -19.65 19.60 -46.73
CA ASP A 132 -20.01 18.48 -47.60
C ASP A 132 -19.41 17.15 -47.08
N ARG A 133 -20.00 16.02 -47.50
CA ARG A 133 -19.61 14.68 -47.07
C ARG A 133 -18.99 13.89 -48.22
N LEU A 134 -17.73 13.51 -48.04
CA LEU A 134 -16.97 12.66 -48.94
C LEU A 134 -17.22 11.20 -48.54
N VAL A 135 -17.68 10.38 -49.48
CA VAL A 135 -17.92 8.95 -49.29
C VAL A 135 -16.89 8.18 -50.10
N LEU A 136 -15.97 7.51 -49.43
CA LEU A 136 -14.98 6.65 -50.07
C LEU A 136 -15.62 5.28 -50.33
N LEU A 137 -15.61 4.83 -51.58
CA LEU A 137 -16.04 3.49 -51.97
C LEU A 137 -15.00 2.44 -51.54
N PRO A 138 -15.40 1.16 -51.36
CA PRO A 138 -14.47 0.06 -51.09
C PRO A 138 -13.29 0.01 -52.07
N GLY A 139 -12.10 -0.27 -51.53
CA GLY A 139 -10.85 -0.32 -52.27
C GLY A 139 -9.69 0.41 -51.59
N VAL A 140 -8.54 0.40 -52.27
CA VAL A 140 -7.31 1.08 -51.84
C VAL A 140 -7.21 2.41 -52.59
N HIS A 141 -7.13 3.51 -51.84
CA HIS A 141 -7.00 4.87 -52.35
C HIS A 141 -5.59 5.39 -52.03
N GLU A 142 -4.74 5.60 -53.04
CA GLU A 142 -3.38 6.12 -52.85
C GLU A 142 -3.26 7.58 -53.34
N GLU A 143 -2.77 8.47 -52.48
CA GLU A 143 -2.45 9.87 -52.81
C GLU A 143 -0.94 10.11 -52.66
N GLN A 144 -0.23 10.26 -53.78
CA GLN A 144 1.25 10.31 -53.85
C GLN A 144 1.90 11.59 -53.26
N SER A 145 1.12 12.51 -52.69
CA SER A 145 1.63 13.76 -52.10
C SER A 145 0.63 14.35 -51.11
N GLU A 146 1.11 15.16 -50.18
CA GLU A 146 0.35 15.67 -49.03
C GLU A 146 -0.98 16.36 -49.42
N VAL A 147 -2.06 15.96 -48.74
CA VAL A 147 -3.44 16.35 -49.04
C VAL A 147 -3.87 17.44 -48.05
N LEU A 148 -4.01 18.68 -48.55
CA LEU A 148 -4.34 19.84 -47.74
C LEU A 148 -5.85 20.01 -47.54
N LEU A 149 -6.35 19.76 -46.33
CA LEU A 149 -7.75 20.04 -45.98
C LEU A 149 -7.96 21.55 -45.76
N LYS A 150 -8.29 22.26 -46.84
CA LYS A 150 -8.61 23.71 -46.84
C LYS A 150 -10.05 24.02 -46.42
N VAL A 151 -10.96 23.06 -46.60
CA VAL A 151 -12.41 23.18 -46.37
C VAL A 151 -12.82 22.21 -45.26
N PRO A 152 -13.73 22.56 -44.34
CA PRO A 152 -14.22 21.61 -43.33
C PRO A 152 -15.09 20.55 -44.01
N VAL A 153 -14.78 19.27 -43.81
CA VAL A 153 -15.42 18.13 -44.50
C VAL A 153 -15.64 16.94 -43.57
N GLU A 154 -16.58 16.07 -43.95
CA GLU A 154 -16.79 14.75 -43.33
C GLU A 154 -16.36 13.65 -44.32
N ILE A 155 -15.30 12.90 -44.03
CA ILE A 155 -14.82 11.75 -44.82
C ILE A 155 -15.32 10.47 -44.18
N VAL A 156 -16.02 9.61 -44.94
CA VAL A 156 -16.56 8.34 -44.45
C VAL A 156 -16.27 7.21 -45.42
N GLY A 157 -15.66 6.12 -44.94
CA GLY A 157 -15.55 4.88 -45.71
C GLY A 157 -16.87 4.12 -45.76
N GLN A 158 -17.31 3.75 -46.96
CA GLN A 158 -18.49 2.92 -47.19
C GLN A 158 -18.11 1.44 -47.19
N GLY A 159 -18.78 0.65 -46.36
CA GLY A 159 -18.52 -0.78 -46.20
C GLY A 159 -18.38 -1.17 -44.73
N LYS A 160 -17.87 -2.36 -44.48
CA LYS A 160 -17.31 -2.75 -43.18
C LYS A 160 -15.99 -2.01 -42.93
N LEU A 161 -15.52 -2.07 -41.69
CA LEU A 161 -14.14 -1.69 -41.37
C LEU A 161 -13.19 -2.64 -42.12
N GLY A 162 -12.17 -2.09 -42.78
CA GLY A 162 -11.25 -2.85 -43.65
C GLY A 162 -11.54 -2.68 -45.14
N ASP A 163 -12.80 -2.48 -45.53
CA ASP A 163 -13.20 -2.36 -46.95
C ASP A 163 -12.59 -1.13 -47.64
N VAL A 164 -12.24 -0.09 -46.88
CA VAL A 164 -11.68 1.19 -47.37
C VAL A 164 -10.31 1.44 -46.73
N VAL A 165 -9.27 1.41 -47.55
CA VAL A 165 -7.89 1.70 -47.16
C VAL A 165 -7.41 2.98 -47.86
N LEU A 166 -6.78 3.87 -47.10
CA LEU A 166 -6.33 5.18 -47.57
C LEU A 166 -4.84 5.38 -47.26
N LEU A 167 -4.00 5.35 -48.30
CA LEU A 167 -2.57 5.66 -48.23
C LEU A 167 -2.39 7.15 -48.48
N VAL A 168 -2.12 7.92 -47.41
CA VAL A 168 -2.15 9.39 -47.48
C VAL A 168 -1.29 10.03 -46.38
N SER A 169 -0.81 11.25 -46.62
CA SER A 169 -0.47 12.22 -45.58
C SER A 169 -1.42 13.41 -45.69
N ILE A 170 -2.18 13.71 -44.64
CA ILE A 170 -3.13 14.82 -44.61
C ILE A 170 -2.61 15.92 -43.67
N ASP A 171 -2.62 17.19 -44.12
CA ASP A 171 -2.46 18.35 -43.22
C ASP A 171 -3.74 19.20 -43.19
N GLN A 172 -4.13 19.62 -41.98
CA GLN A 172 -5.39 20.29 -41.71
C GLN A 172 -5.20 21.81 -41.55
N HIS A 173 -5.69 22.56 -42.53
CA HIS A 173 -5.81 24.02 -42.46
C HIS A 173 -7.26 24.51 -42.22
N CYS A 174 -8.25 23.61 -42.25
CA CYS A 174 -9.65 23.94 -42.03
C CYS A 174 -10.02 23.91 -40.52
N PRO A 175 -11.04 24.68 -40.08
CA PRO A 175 -11.35 24.80 -38.65
C PRO A 175 -11.89 23.51 -38.01
N THR A 176 -12.39 22.55 -38.81
CA THR A 176 -12.76 21.23 -38.33
C THR A 176 -12.85 20.17 -39.44
N ALA A 177 -12.47 18.93 -39.12
CA ALA A 177 -12.64 17.77 -39.99
C ALA A 177 -13.20 16.58 -39.19
N ARG A 178 -13.94 15.70 -39.86
CA ARG A 178 -14.49 14.46 -39.28
C ARG A 178 -14.15 13.29 -40.19
N LEU A 179 -13.53 12.25 -39.66
CA LEU A 179 -13.11 11.06 -40.41
C LEU A 179 -13.68 9.81 -39.73
N CYS A 180 -14.30 8.92 -40.50
CA CYS A 180 -15.06 7.79 -39.94
C CYS A 180 -14.95 6.52 -40.81
N ASN A 181 -14.75 5.37 -40.17
CA ASN A 181 -14.74 4.04 -40.83
C ASN A 181 -13.73 3.94 -42.00
N VAL A 182 -12.49 4.38 -41.79
CA VAL A 182 -11.38 4.30 -42.76
C VAL A 182 -10.19 3.60 -42.09
N VAL A 183 -9.47 2.75 -42.85
CA VAL A 183 -8.12 2.28 -42.51
C VAL A 183 -7.11 3.27 -43.10
N PHE A 184 -6.29 3.86 -42.24
CA PHE A 184 -5.21 4.74 -42.66
C PHE A 184 -3.87 4.02 -42.66
N MET A 185 -3.12 4.19 -43.75
CA MET A 185 -1.75 3.72 -43.88
C MET A 185 -0.85 4.89 -44.32
N PRO A 186 0.44 4.89 -43.93
CA PRO A 186 1.39 5.89 -44.41
C PRO A 186 1.51 5.91 -45.94
N ALA A 187 1.61 7.10 -46.53
CA ALA A 187 1.99 7.25 -47.93
C ALA A 187 3.49 6.97 -48.12
N ARG A 188 3.91 6.64 -49.34
CA ARG A 188 5.33 6.40 -49.66
C ARG A 188 6.18 7.60 -49.21
N PHE A 189 7.29 7.30 -48.51
CA PHE A 189 8.26 8.25 -47.96
C PHE A 189 7.80 9.12 -46.77
N THR A 190 6.64 8.88 -46.14
CA THR A 190 6.25 9.56 -44.90
C THR A 190 5.55 8.62 -43.93
N SER A 191 5.99 8.60 -42.66
CA SER A 191 5.27 7.91 -41.58
C SER A 191 4.08 8.71 -41.04
N VAL A 192 3.97 10.00 -41.37
CA VAL A 192 2.88 10.86 -40.92
C VAL A 192 1.65 10.64 -41.80
N VAL A 193 0.57 10.21 -41.16
CA VAL A 193 -0.74 9.93 -41.79
C VAL A 193 -1.64 11.16 -41.73
N TYR A 194 -1.68 11.82 -40.57
CA TYR A 194 -2.52 12.99 -40.34
C TYR A 194 -1.83 13.97 -39.41
N LYS A 195 -1.87 15.23 -39.81
CA LYS A 195 -1.25 16.38 -39.15
C LYS A 195 -2.27 17.48 -38.97
N THR A 196 -2.25 18.13 -37.82
CA THR A 196 -3.09 19.31 -37.57
C THR A 196 -2.37 20.30 -36.67
N THR A 197 -2.43 21.56 -37.07
CA THR A 197 -1.85 22.71 -36.36
C THR A 197 -2.92 23.65 -35.80
N SER A 198 -4.18 23.53 -36.25
CA SER A 198 -5.27 24.39 -35.80
C SER A 198 -6.64 23.75 -35.99
N GLY A 199 -7.62 24.17 -35.19
CA GLY A 199 -8.99 23.66 -35.27
C GLY A 199 -9.21 22.32 -34.55
N TYR A 200 -10.21 21.58 -35.00
CA TYR A 200 -10.71 20.38 -34.32
C TYR A 200 -10.96 19.20 -35.27
N VAL A 201 -10.22 18.09 -35.09
CA VAL A 201 -10.46 16.83 -35.80
C VAL A 201 -11.16 15.80 -34.91
N GLN A 202 -12.11 15.06 -35.50
CA GLN A 202 -12.73 13.89 -34.86
C GLN A 202 -12.51 12.63 -35.71
N PHE A 203 -11.99 11.58 -35.10
CA PHE A 203 -11.87 10.24 -35.66
C PHE A 203 -12.83 9.28 -34.95
N ASP A 204 -13.78 8.69 -35.68
CA ASP A 204 -14.73 7.70 -35.15
C ASP A 204 -14.57 6.35 -35.88
N SER A 205 -14.28 5.26 -35.17
CA SER A 205 -14.23 3.90 -35.72
C SER A 205 -13.21 3.68 -36.86
N CYS A 206 -12.04 4.34 -36.81
CA CYS A 206 -10.96 4.21 -37.81
C CYS A 206 -9.84 3.25 -37.36
N ASN A 207 -9.07 2.72 -38.30
CA ASN A 207 -7.82 1.99 -38.00
C ASN A 207 -6.62 2.82 -38.47
N PHE A 208 -5.49 2.68 -37.78
CA PHE A 208 -4.20 3.23 -38.16
C PHE A 208 -3.17 2.09 -38.14
N GLU A 209 -2.46 1.91 -39.25
CA GLU A 209 -1.48 0.84 -39.43
C GLU A 209 -0.12 1.44 -39.79
N SER A 210 0.89 1.17 -38.97
CA SER A 210 2.28 1.65 -39.09
C SER A 210 2.43 3.18 -39.26
N GLY A 211 1.50 3.98 -38.74
CA GLY A 211 1.38 5.42 -39.02
C GLY A 211 1.48 6.33 -37.79
N GLN A 212 1.74 7.61 -38.03
CA GLN A 212 1.82 8.66 -37.01
C GLN A 212 0.70 9.71 -37.15
N LEU A 213 0.06 10.03 -36.03
CA LEU A 213 -0.91 11.12 -35.88
C LEU A 213 -0.24 12.27 -35.11
N GLN A 214 -0.08 13.43 -35.75
CA GLN A 214 0.62 14.59 -35.16
C GLN A 214 -0.34 15.77 -34.94
N ILE A 215 -0.53 16.17 -33.68
CA ILE A 215 -1.44 17.25 -33.27
C ILE A 215 -0.65 18.31 -32.50
N HIS A 216 -0.60 19.52 -33.04
CA HIS A 216 0.10 20.66 -32.48
C HIS A 216 -0.91 21.72 -32.03
N ALA A 217 -0.66 22.37 -30.89
CA ALA A 217 -1.46 23.52 -30.46
C ALA A 217 -1.40 24.68 -31.49
N PRO A 218 -2.50 25.45 -31.69
CA PRO A 218 -3.80 25.38 -31.02
C PRO A 218 -4.80 24.35 -31.62
N GLY A 219 -4.32 23.35 -32.37
CA GLY A 219 -5.11 22.19 -32.80
C GLY A 219 -5.55 21.30 -31.64
N THR A 220 -6.67 20.59 -31.82
CA THR A 220 -7.30 19.68 -30.83
C THR A 220 -7.92 18.48 -31.52
N CYS A 221 -8.04 17.36 -30.80
CA CYS A 221 -8.50 16.08 -31.37
C CYS A 221 -9.48 15.34 -30.43
N GLN A 222 -10.40 14.59 -31.03
CA GLN A 222 -11.15 13.50 -30.39
C GLN A 222 -10.98 12.22 -31.20
N VAL A 223 -10.61 11.12 -30.54
CA VAL A 223 -10.49 9.78 -31.14
C VAL A 223 -11.39 8.81 -30.40
N LYS A 224 -12.21 8.03 -31.13
CA LYS A 224 -13.24 7.14 -30.57
C LYS A 224 -13.34 5.80 -31.27
N PHE A 225 -13.26 4.71 -30.51
CA PHE A 225 -13.35 3.33 -31.04
C PHE A 225 -12.35 3.03 -32.16
N CYS A 226 -11.15 3.63 -32.09
CA CYS A 226 -10.11 3.45 -33.10
C CYS A 226 -9.06 2.43 -32.63
N THR A 227 -8.43 1.76 -33.59
CA THR A 227 -7.34 0.80 -33.34
C THR A 227 -6.05 1.33 -33.97
N PHE A 228 -4.94 1.25 -33.24
CA PHE A 228 -3.61 1.74 -33.61
C PHE A 228 -2.62 0.57 -33.59
N SER A 229 -2.42 -0.06 -34.74
CA SER A 229 -1.48 -1.16 -34.94
C SER A 229 -0.12 -0.60 -35.39
N GLN A 230 0.95 -0.87 -34.63
CA GLN A 230 2.31 -0.33 -34.87
C GLN A 230 2.36 1.21 -35.03
N SER A 231 1.34 1.91 -34.52
CA SER A 231 1.09 3.33 -34.79
C SER A 231 1.24 4.17 -33.53
N SER A 232 1.49 5.48 -33.67
CA SER A 232 1.68 6.37 -32.52
C SER A 232 1.04 7.76 -32.68
N ILE A 233 0.66 8.35 -31.55
CA ILE A 233 0.07 9.69 -31.47
C ILE A 233 1.06 10.65 -30.79
N TYR A 234 1.34 11.79 -31.42
CA TYR A 234 2.15 12.86 -30.87
C TYR A 234 1.30 14.11 -30.62
N LEU A 235 1.23 14.53 -29.36
CA LEU A 235 0.50 15.73 -28.92
C LEU A 235 1.51 16.76 -28.41
N ARG A 236 1.65 17.91 -29.10
CA ARG A 236 2.60 18.97 -28.74
C ARG A 236 1.90 20.24 -28.25
N SER A 237 2.08 20.55 -26.96
CA SER A 237 1.50 21.67 -26.21
C SER A 237 -0.03 21.76 -26.23
N VAL A 238 -0.73 20.68 -26.55
CA VAL A 238 -2.17 20.67 -26.83
C VAL A 238 -2.99 21.02 -25.59
N ALA A 239 -3.83 22.06 -25.67
CA ALA A 239 -4.68 22.51 -24.57
C ALA A 239 -5.63 21.41 -24.03
N LEU A 240 -6.29 20.67 -24.93
CA LEU A 240 -7.20 19.57 -24.59
C LEU A 240 -7.34 18.57 -25.75
N CYS A 241 -7.14 17.28 -25.47
CA CYS A 241 -7.35 16.15 -26.38
C CYS A 241 -8.15 15.06 -25.68
N ILE A 242 -8.97 14.28 -26.39
CA ILE A 242 -9.75 13.16 -25.82
C ILE A 242 -9.54 11.88 -26.65
N LEU A 243 -9.03 10.83 -26.00
CA LEU A 243 -8.99 9.46 -26.53
C LEU A 243 -9.98 8.62 -25.69
N GLU A 244 -11.02 8.07 -26.32
CA GLU A 244 -12.08 7.30 -25.65
C GLU A 244 -12.26 5.93 -26.34
N ASN A 245 -12.15 4.84 -25.58
CA ASN A 245 -12.41 3.46 -26.03
C ASN A 245 -11.55 2.99 -27.22
N CYS A 246 -10.24 3.31 -27.21
CA CYS A 246 -9.29 2.97 -28.27
C CYS A 246 -8.33 1.83 -27.88
N GLU A 247 -7.82 1.12 -28.88
CA GLU A 247 -6.88 0.00 -28.71
C GLU A 247 -5.53 0.33 -29.38
N PHE A 248 -4.42 0.06 -28.69
CA PHE A 248 -3.06 0.28 -29.17
C PHE A 248 -2.25 -1.02 -29.05
N THR A 249 -1.62 -1.44 -30.15
CA THR A 249 -0.89 -2.71 -30.25
C THR A 249 0.43 -2.55 -31.03
N GLY A 250 1.47 -3.32 -30.67
CA GLY A 250 2.68 -3.45 -31.50
C GLY A 250 3.56 -2.20 -31.61
N SER A 251 3.41 -1.18 -30.76
CA SER A 251 4.13 0.09 -30.95
C SER A 251 5.64 -0.04 -30.64
N GLU A 252 6.49 0.21 -31.66
CA GLU A 252 7.96 0.25 -31.50
C GLU A 252 8.45 1.34 -30.55
N ASN A 253 7.63 2.39 -30.39
CA ASN A 253 7.84 3.53 -29.49
C ASN A 253 6.67 3.62 -28.50
N ALA A 254 6.57 4.73 -27.75
CA ALA A 254 5.39 5.00 -26.94
C ALA A 254 4.15 5.22 -27.84
N SER A 255 3.07 4.45 -27.59
CA SER A 255 1.80 4.55 -28.32
C SER A 255 1.20 5.96 -28.30
N VAL A 256 1.26 6.66 -27.16
CA VAL A 256 0.89 8.07 -27.06
C VAL A 256 2.02 8.87 -26.41
N THR A 257 2.43 9.96 -27.07
CA THR A 257 3.47 10.88 -26.62
C THR A 257 2.88 12.26 -26.39
N VAL A 258 3.08 12.83 -25.21
CA VAL A 258 2.55 14.13 -24.77
C VAL A 258 3.70 15.05 -24.36
N GLU A 259 3.93 16.09 -25.15
CA GLU A 259 4.98 17.09 -24.97
C GLU A 259 4.39 18.45 -24.62
N GLY A 260 5.05 19.22 -23.77
CA GLY A 260 4.81 20.65 -23.61
C GLY A 260 3.66 21.00 -22.65
N CYS A 261 3.75 22.17 -22.03
CA CYS A 261 2.65 22.70 -21.23
C CYS A 261 1.40 22.91 -22.11
N PRO A 262 0.19 22.49 -21.70
CA PRO A 262 -1.05 22.75 -22.44
C PRO A 262 -1.24 24.26 -22.71
N SER A 263 -1.51 24.62 -23.96
CA SER A 263 -1.56 26.03 -24.38
C SER A 263 -2.65 26.83 -23.64
N SER A 264 -2.32 28.06 -23.27
CA SER A 264 -3.29 29.10 -22.85
C SER A 264 -4.40 29.28 -23.89
N ASP A 265 -4.01 29.14 -25.16
CA ASP A 265 -4.80 29.47 -26.33
C ASP A 265 -5.83 28.36 -26.57
N ARG A 266 -7.02 28.59 -26.04
CA ARG A 266 -8.16 27.67 -26.13
C ARG A 266 -8.97 28.00 -27.38
N ASN A 267 -8.94 27.10 -28.34
CA ASN A 267 -9.84 27.15 -29.49
C ASN A 267 -11.32 26.94 -29.06
N TRP A 268 -12.25 27.10 -29.99
CA TRP A 268 -13.69 26.95 -29.72
C TRP A 268 -14.08 25.54 -29.23
N ALA A 269 -13.39 24.50 -29.71
CA ALA A 269 -13.65 23.11 -29.37
C ALA A 269 -13.18 22.74 -27.96
N CYS A 270 -12.21 23.45 -27.37
CA CYS A 270 -11.82 23.25 -25.96
C CYS A 270 -13.02 23.36 -25.01
N LYS A 271 -13.99 24.26 -25.27
CA LYS A 271 -15.23 24.35 -24.48
C LYS A 271 -16.13 23.13 -24.67
N HIS A 272 -16.21 22.59 -25.89
CA HIS A 272 -16.99 21.39 -26.21
C HIS A 272 -16.37 20.13 -25.58
N LEU A 273 -15.05 19.94 -25.72
CA LEU A 273 -14.31 18.83 -25.15
C LEU A 273 -14.36 18.86 -23.62
N ALA A 274 -14.21 20.03 -22.98
CA ALA A 274 -14.35 20.15 -21.52
C ALA A 274 -15.78 19.82 -21.04
N ALA A 275 -16.82 20.18 -21.81
CA ALA A 275 -18.20 19.80 -21.51
C ALA A 275 -18.43 18.29 -21.66
N LEU A 276 -17.91 17.67 -22.73
CA LEU A 276 -17.95 16.21 -22.91
C LEU A 276 -17.24 15.50 -21.73
N ALA A 277 -16.02 15.93 -21.40
CA ALA A 277 -15.23 15.30 -20.36
C ALA A 277 -15.82 15.44 -18.94
N LYS A 278 -16.65 16.47 -18.69
CA LYS A 278 -17.49 16.59 -17.49
C LYS A 278 -18.76 15.74 -17.56
N SER A 279 -19.40 15.64 -18.74
CA SER A 279 -20.65 14.89 -18.89
C SER A 279 -20.49 13.39 -18.67
N CYS A 280 -19.31 12.82 -18.96
CA CYS A 280 -18.98 11.44 -18.61
C CYS A 280 -18.63 11.29 -17.11
N ALA A 281 -17.94 12.27 -16.51
CA ALA A 281 -17.58 12.26 -15.09
C ALA A 281 -18.80 12.34 -14.13
N ALA A 282 -19.99 12.69 -14.63
CA ALA A 282 -21.23 12.75 -13.86
C ALA A 282 -21.78 11.37 -13.44
N SER A 283 -21.21 10.25 -13.92
CA SER A 283 -21.58 8.89 -13.48
C SER A 283 -20.76 8.38 -12.29
N VAL A 284 -19.88 9.20 -11.71
CA VAL A 284 -18.83 8.77 -10.76
C VAL A 284 -19.25 8.95 -9.29
N TRP A 285 -20.48 9.40 -9.01
CA TRP A 285 -21.01 9.59 -7.66
C TRP A 285 -22.14 8.60 -7.38
N GLU A 286 -21.88 7.59 -6.55
CA GLU A 286 -22.93 6.80 -5.91
C GLU A 286 -23.69 7.66 -4.86
N PRO A 287 -24.96 7.32 -4.52
CA PRO A 287 -25.86 8.25 -3.87
C PRO A 287 -25.52 8.54 -2.40
N ASP A 288 -25.69 9.81 -1.99
CA ASP A 288 -25.49 10.25 -0.62
C ASP A 288 -26.40 9.52 0.39
N PRO A 289 -25.88 9.15 1.57
CA PRO A 289 -26.66 8.49 2.62
C PRO A 289 -27.58 9.49 3.36
N ALA A 290 -28.74 9.77 2.76
CA ALA A 290 -29.96 10.23 3.42
C ALA A 290 -29.88 11.49 4.32
N GLU A 291 -29.58 12.66 3.74
CA GLU A 291 -29.94 13.94 4.38
C GLU A 291 -31.37 14.39 3.98
N CYS A 292 -32.28 14.46 4.96
CA CYS A 292 -33.61 15.04 4.75
C CYS A 292 -33.53 16.58 4.75
N PRO A 293 -34.05 17.27 3.71
CA PRO A 293 -33.99 18.73 3.67
C PRO A 293 -34.96 19.36 4.68
N VAL A 294 -34.41 19.91 5.77
CA VAL A 294 -35.18 20.68 6.76
C VAL A 294 -35.52 22.07 6.18
N ALA A 295 -36.62 22.13 5.43
CA ALA A 295 -37.18 23.38 4.95
C ALA A 295 -37.76 24.19 6.13
N LYS A 296 -37.30 25.45 6.28
CA LYS A 296 -37.90 26.39 7.24
C LYS A 296 -39.33 26.76 6.79
N ARG A 297 -40.26 26.84 7.74
CA ARG A 297 -41.58 27.44 7.52
C ARG A 297 -41.48 28.97 7.48
N ASP A 298 -42.20 29.56 6.52
CA ASP A 298 -42.98 30.81 6.57
C ASP A 298 -43.39 31.14 5.11
N GLY A 299 -44.64 31.45 4.75
CA GLY A 299 -45.92 31.39 5.46
C GLY A 299 -47.07 31.94 4.59
N SER A 300 -48.22 31.24 4.53
CA SER A 300 -49.47 31.58 3.78
C SER A 300 -49.38 31.71 2.24
N GLY A 301 -50.36 31.26 1.44
CA GLY A 301 -51.57 30.49 1.75
C GLY A 301 -52.46 30.24 0.52
N GLU A 302 -53.45 29.33 0.67
CA GLU A 302 -54.64 29.11 -0.20
C GLU A 302 -54.41 28.63 -1.66
N LEU A 303 -55.20 27.74 -2.31
CA LEU A 303 -56.34 26.83 -2.01
C LEU A 303 -56.45 25.84 -3.24
N LEU A 304 -57.33 24.83 -3.45
CA LEU A 304 -58.51 24.18 -2.83
C LEU A 304 -58.59 22.71 -3.39
N LEU A 305 -59.11 21.73 -2.64
CA LEU A 305 -59.44 20.30 -3.01
C LEU A 305 -58.25 19.39 -3.47
N GLY A 306 -58.12 18.09 -3.11
CA GLY A 306 -58.92 17.17 -2.27
C GLY A 306 -59.73 16.11 -3.07
N PRO A 307 -60.06 14.90 -2.56
CA PRO A 307 -59.77 14.31 -1.22
C PRO A 307 -59.17 12.85 -1.25
N VAL A 308 -58.19 12.50 -0.41
CA VAL A 308 -58.29 11.73 0.89
C VAL A 308 -58.58 10.21 0.81
N ARG A 309 -57.62 9.35 1.23
CA ARG A 309 -57.68 8.42 2.41
C ARG A 309 -56.46 7.49 2.52
N THR A 310 -55.74 7.59 3.64
CA THR A 310 -54.91 6.53 4.23
C THR A 310 -55.21 6.48 5.73
N CYS A 311 -55.11 5.29 6.34
CA CYS A 311 -55.12 5.11 7.79
C CYS A 311 -53.98 4.16 8.18
N GLU A 312 -53.40 4.41 9.34
CA GLU A 312 -52.24 3.70 9.87
C GLU A 312 -52.65 2.42 10.60
N ILE A 313 -51.66 1.61 11.01
CA ILE A 313 -51.57 1.06 12.37
C ILE A 313 -50.11 0.71 12.67
N VAL A 314 -49.72 0.89 13.93
CA VAL A 314 -48.35 0.73 14.45
C VAL A 314 -48.17 -0.65 15.08
N VAL A 315 -46.98 -1.24 14.93
CA VAL A 315 -46.46 -2.29 15.83
C VAL A 315 -45.01 -1.96 16.16
N GLY A 316 -44.61 -2.18 17.41
CA GLY A 316 -43.26 -1.90 17.93
C GLY A 316 -42.56 -3.16 18.47
N GLU A 317 -41.52 -2.92 19.28
CA GLU A 317 -40.61 -3.87 19.94
C GLU A 317 -41.17 -5.25 20.33
N GLU A 318 -40.34 -6.29 20.15
CA GLU A 318 -40.33 -7.46 21.05
C GLU A 318 -38.91 -7.81 21.50
N ARG A 319 -38.82 -8.46 22.67
CA ARG A 319 -37.58 -8.96 23.28
C ARG A 319 -37.61 -10.50 23.34
N SER A 320 -36.43 -11.11 23.23
CA SER A 320 -36.02 -12.41 23.81
C SER A 320 -37.11 -13.34 24.40
N SER A 321 -37.20 -14.59 23.92
CA SER A 321 -36.62 -15.76 24.64
C SER A 321 -36.94 -17.14 24.02
N LEU A 322 -35.94 -18.04 24.13
CA LEU A 322 -35.96 -19.50 24.43
C LEU A 322 -37.02 -20.49 23.87
N LEU A 323 -36.61 -21.76 23.87
CA LEU A 323 -37.31 -23.02 23.51
C LEU A 323 -37.44 -23.26 21.98
N SER A 324 -37.05 -24.38 21.34
CA SER A 324 -36.63 -25.76 21.67
C SER A 324 -37.69 -26.87 21.42
N ALA A 325 -37.19 -28.04 21.00
CA ALA A 325 -37.83 -29.37 20.89
C ALA A 325 -38.79 -29.72 19.71
N ALA A 326 -38.21 -30.36 18.69
CA ALA A 326 -38.53 -31.70 18.17
C ALA A 326 -39.94 -32.13 17.65
N GLY A 327 -39.96 -32.73 16.45
CA GLY A 327 -40.28 -34.17 16.34
C GLY A 327 -41.44 -34.67 15.44
N ALA A 328 -41.13 -35.11 14.21
CA ALA A 328 -41.78 -36.20 13.41
C ALA A 328 -40.89 -36.48 12.16
N ARG A 329 -40.63 -37.69 11.62
CA ARG A 329 -41.43 -38.92 11.35
C ARG A 329 -42.47 -38.74 10.24
N ASP A 330 -42.61 -39.61 9.23
CA ASP A 330 -41.89 -40.83 8.80
C ASP A 330 -42.21 -41.12 7.30
N LEU A 331 -41.61 -42.20 6.73
CA LEU A 331 -42.12 -43.11 5.66
C LEU A 331 -41.37 -43.19 4.30
N LEU A 332 -40.93 -44.43 4.01
CA LEU A 332 -40.76 -45.18 2.73
C LEU A 332 -40.19 -44.51 1.45
N GLY A 333 -39.38 -45.20 0.62
CA GLY A 333 -38.77 -46.54 0.78
C GLY A 333 -38.55 -47.31 -0.54
N SER A 334 -37.59 -48.26 -0.51
CA SER A 334 -37.23 -49.22 -1.60
C SER A 334 -36.57 -48.62 -2.86
N ALA A 335 -35.77 -49.36 -3.66
CA ALA A 335 -35.40 -50.78 -3.63
C ALA A 335 -33.97 -51.02 -4.20
N GLN A 336 -33.34 -52.16 -3.83
CA GLN A 336 -32.51 -53.11 -4.64
C GLN A 336 -31.40 -52.57 -5.59
N GLU A 337 -30.29 -53.23 -5.95
CA GLU A 337 -29.59 -54.51 -5.67
C GLU A 337 -28.21 -54.40 -6.43
N ASP A 338 -27.11 -55.14 -6.20
CA ASP A 338 -26.71 -56.11 -5.17
C ASP A 338 -25.15 -56.21 -5.15
N SER A 339 -24.57 -57.09 -4.31
CA SER A 339 -23.31 -57.89 -4.45
C SER A 339 -22.11 -57.40 -5.34
N GLU A 340 -20.82 -57.63 -5.02
CA GLU A 340 -20.22 -58.60 -4.10
C GLU A 340 -18.75 -58.26 -3.68
N PHE A 341 -18.16 -59.15 -2.88
CA PHE A 341 -16.84 -59.21 -2.23
C PHE A 341 -15.59 -58.95 -3.12
N GLY A 342 -14.39 -58.68 -2.58
CA GLY A 342 -14.01 -58.55 -1.16
C GLY A 342 -12.48 -58.61 -0.90
N GLU A 343 -12.13 -58.63 0.40
CA GLU A 343 -10.86 -59.00 1.08
C GLU A 343 -9.49 -58.96 0.35
N SER A 344 -8.53 -58.24 0.94
CA SER A 344 -7.30 -58.85 1.50
C SER A 344 -6.57 -57.89 2.45
N LEU A 345 -5.66 -58.43 3.29
CA LEU A 345 -4.94 -57.73 4.36
C LEU A 345 -3.41 -57.78 4.17
N GLN A 346 -2.68 -57.08 5.05
CA GLN A 346 -1.24 -57.15 5.35
C GLN A 346 -0.27 -56.36 4.43
N ALA A 347 0.98 -56.08 4.84
CA ALA A 347 1.48 -55.40 6.06
C ALA A 347 3.03 -55.44 6.13
N ALA A 348 3.70 -54.30 5.94
CA ALA A 348 5.09 -53.95 6.33
C ALA A 348 5.23 -52.43 6.09
N LYS A 349 5.76 -51.54 6.94
CA LYS A 349 6.56 -51.58 8.19
C LYS A 349 8.07 -51.80 7.98
N GLU A 350 8.86 -50.96 8.68
CA GLU A 350 10.34 -50.85 8.66
C GLU A 350 10.96 -50.35 7.32
N GLU A 351 12.01 -49.50 7.29
CA GLU A 351 12.65 -48.71 8.37
C GLU A 351 13.34 -47.43 7.81
N GLU A 352 13.99 -46.63 8.66
CA GLU A 352 14.69 -45.38 8.30
C GLU A 352 16.14 -45.62 7.85
N GLU A 353 16.63 -44.92 6.80
CA GLU A 353 18.01 -44.42 6.78
C GLU A 353 18.23 -43.30 5.73
N TYR A 354 19.07 -42.32 6.07
CA TYR A 354 19.70 -41.35 5.16
C TYR A 354 21.17 -41.77 4.97
N PRO A 355 21.80 -41.57 3.79
CA PRO A 355 22.65 -40.37 3.66
C PRO A 355 22.91 -39.80 2.24
N VAL A 356 23.05 -38.46 2.19
CA VAL A 356 24.17 -37.70 1.56
C VAL A 356 24.45 -37.78 0.03
N LEU A 357 24.16 -36.63 -0.60
CA LEU A 357 24.91 -35.88 -1.64
C LEU A 357 25.22 -36.42 -3.07
N ASP A 358 25.28 -35.41 -3.94
CA ASP A 358 26.00 -35.26 -5.22
C ASP A 358 25.43 -35.83 -6.54
N SER A 359 24.89 -34.89 -7.33
CA SER A 359 24.81 -34.98 -8.80
C SER A 359 25.01 -33.58 -9.42
N ASN A 360 26.10 -33.38 -10.16
CA ASN A 360 26.35 -32.15 -10.91
C ASN A 360 25.71 -32.19 -12.32
N SER A 361 25.54 -30.99 -12.88
CA SER A 361 25.61 -30.63 -14.32
C SER A 361 24.57 -31.11 -15.35
N SER A 362 24.26 -30.15 -16.24
CA SER A 362 23.96 -30.23 -17.68
C SER A 362 22.67 -30.90 -18.17
N ASP A 363 21.73 -30.04 -18.57
CA ASP A 363 21.32 -29.83 -19.97
C ASP A 363 21.20 -31.04 -20.91
N SER A 364 19.98 -31.30 -21.41
CA SER A 364 19.71 -31.35 -22.86
C SER A 364 18.20 -31.24 -23.14
N ASP A 365 17.84 -30.48 -24.17
CA ASP A 365 16.47 -30.43 -24.71
C ASP A 365 16.11 -31.71 -25.47
N ILE A 366 14.83 -32.07 -25.49
CA ILE A 366 14.16 -32.77 -26.60
C ILE A 366 12.68 -32.36 -26.61
N HIS A 367 12.17 -32.01 -27.79
CA HIS A 367 10.74 -31.77 -28.01
C HIS A 367 10.00 -33.07 -28.36
N SER A 368 8.75 -33.18 -27.92
CA SER A 368 7.72 -33.96 -28.59
C SER A 368 6.37 -33.31 -28.32
N ASP A 369 5.67 -32.91 -29.38
CA ASP A 369 4.32 -32.35 -29.30
C ASP A 369 3.29 -33.46 -29.02
N ASP A 370 2.24 -33.15 -28.26
CA ASP A 370 0.92 -33.78 -28.35
C ASP A 370 -0.11 -32.78 -27.77
N GLU A 371 -1.03 -32.29 -28.61
CA GLU A 371 -2.19 -31.49 -28.17
C GLU A 371 -3.42 -32.40 -28.02
N GLU A 372 -4.08 -32.41 -26.84
CA GLU A 372 -5.54 -32.24 -26.70
C GLU A 372 -5.98 -32.20 -25.20
N ASP A 373 -7.28 -31.97 -24.97
CA ASP A 373 -7.98 -32.04 -23.65
C ASP A 373 -7.58 -31.08 -22.51
N ALA A 374 -7.63 -29.77 -22.77
CA ALA A 374 -7.63 -28.73 -21.74
C ALA A 374 -9.06 -28.25 -21.36
N GLN A 375 -9.73 -28.89 -20.37
CA GLN A 375 -10.85 -28.25 -19.63
C GLN A 375 -11.28 -28.91 -18.29
N ALA A 376 -10.39 -28.91 -17.28
CA ALA A 376 -10.76 -29.13 -15.87
C ALA A 376 -10.63 -27.84 -15.06
N MET A 377 -11.72 -27.41 -14.41
CA MET A 377 -11.84 -26.09 -13.76
C MET A 377 -11.11 -26.02 -12.40
N TYR A 378 -9.77 -26.05 -12.41
CA TYR A 378 -8.97 -25.79 -11.22
C TYR A 378 -9.03 -24.32 -10.83
N LYS A 379 -10.00 -23.98 -9.97
CA LYS A 379 -9.75 -22.99 -8.92
C LYS A 379 -8.54 -23.48 -8.14
N LEU A 380 -7.38 -22.86 -8.32
CA LEU A 380 -6.37 -22.88 -7.28
C LEU A 380 -6.97 -22.15 -6.06
N PRO A 381 -7.22 -22.81 -4.92
CA PRO A 381 -7.14 -22.08 -3.69
C PRO A 381 -5.70 -21.57 -3.60
N TYR A 382 -5.52 -20.29 -3.29
CA TYR A 382 -4.27 -19.92 -2.64
C TYR A 382 -4.22 -20.76 -1.37
N GLN A 383 -3.28 -21.71 -1.29
CA GLN A 383 -2.93 -22.34 -0.03
C GLN A 383 -2.35 -21.24 0.84
N GLY A 384 -3.19 -20.62 1.66
CA GLY A 384 -2.73 -19.80 2.76
C GLY A 384 -1.81 -20.68 3.58
N HIS A 385 -0.54 -20.28 3.72
CA HIS A 385 0.44 -21.04 4.50
C HIS A 385 -0.16 -21.37 5.87
N SER A 386 0.09 -22.60 6.34
CA SER A 386 -0.66 -23.29 7.41
C SER A 386 -0.46 -22.73 8.83
N LEU A 387 -0.44 -21.41 8.96
CA LEU A 387 -0.08 -20.61 10.13
C LEU A 387 -1.09 -19.49 10.41
N SER A 388 -2.11 -19.29 9.57
CA SER A 388 -3.23 -18.38 9.85
C SER A 388 -3.94 -18.68 11.18
N HIS A 389 -3.95 -19.95 11.60
CA HIS A 389 -4.40 -20.38 12.93
C HIS A 389 -3.59 -19.76 14.09
N THR A 390 -2.32 -19.41 13.89
CA THR A 390 -1.48 -18.81 14.96
C THR A 390 -1.89 -17.38 15.33
N LEU A 391 -2.72 -16.71 14.51
CA LEU A 391 -3.36 -15.45 14.90
C LEU A 391 -4.41 -15.66 15.99
N ALA A 392 -5.08 -16.82 16.06
CA ALA A 392 -6.08 -17.11 17.08
C ALA A 392 -5.44 -17.26 18.47
N ASP A 393 -4.37 -18.06 18.57
CA ASP A 393 -3.68 -18.33 19.85
C ASP A 393 -2.96 -17.11 20.44
N ILE A 394 -2.60 -16.13 19.60
CA ILE A 394 -1.94 -14.87 20.04
C ILE A 394 -2.96 -13.85 20.58
N MET A 395 -4.26 -14.00 20.30
CA MET A 395 -5.30 -13.02 20.68
C MET A 395 -5.70 -13.06 22.16
N ASP A 396 -5.38 -14.11 22.92
CA ASP A 396 -6.00 -14.37 24.23
C ASP A 396 -5.43 -13.55 25.42
N SER A 397 -4.54 -12.57 25.18
CA SER A 397 -4.03 -11.63 26.19
C SER A 397 -5.02 -10.48 26.45
N ARG A 398 -6.14 -10.81 27.10
CA ARG A 398 -7.38 -10.00 27.30
C ARG A 398 -7.25 -8.54 27.79
N LEU A 399 -6.08 -8.10 28.24
CA LEU A 399 -5.83 -6.72 28.73
C LEU A 399 -5.10 -5.82 27.71
N GLN A 400 -4.26 -6.36 26.83
CA GLN A 400 -3.56 -5.57 25.81
C GLN A 400 -4.27 -5.58 24.44
N SER A 401 -5.05 -6.63 24.14
CA SER A 401 -5.86 -6.73 22.92
C SER A 401 -6.73 -5.50 22.67
N ASN A 402 -7.30 -4.89 23.71
CA ASN A 402 -8.09 -3.66 23.61
C ASN A 402 -7.33 -2.44 23.07
N ARG A 403 -6.01 -2.32 23.33
CA ARG A 403 -5.19 -1.22 22.78
C ARG A 403 -4.73 -1.50 21.36
N LEU A 404 -4.35 -2.76 21.06
CA LEU A 404 -4.03 -3.18 19.69
C LEU A 404 -5.24 -3.05 18.77
N HIS A 405 -6.44 -3.48 19.20
CA HIS A 405 -7.68 -3.29 18.46
C HIS A 405 -8.13 -1.82 18.37
N ALA A 406 -7.70 -0.93 19.26
CA ALA A 406 -7.93 0.51 19.09
C ALA A 406 -7.02 1.06 17.98
N LEU A 407 -5.70 0.86 18.10
CA LEU A 407 -4.73 1.25 17.06
C LEU A 407 -5.09 0.69 15.68
N GLN A 408 -5.51 -0.58 15.60
CA GLN A 408 -5.91 -1.23 14.33
C GLN A 408 -7.26 -0.72 13.79
N LYS A 409 -8.13 -0.11 14.63
CA LYS A 409 -9.34 0.59 14.17
C LYS A 409 -9.02 2.00 13.66
N ASP A 410 -8.09 2.69 14.31
CA ASP A 410 -7.65 4.04 13.96
C ASP A 410 -6.78 4.04 12.69
N LEU A 411 -5.96 2.99 12.49
CA LEU A 411 -5.10 2.76 11.33
C LEU A 411 -5.81 2.04 10.17
N LYS A 412 -7.13 2.17 10.04
CA LYS A 412 -7.86 1.65 8.87
C LYS A 412 -7.52 2.43 7.60
N LEU A 413 -7.45 1.72 6.47
CA LEU A 413 -7.39 2.32 5.14
C LEU A 413 -8.62 3.21 4.92
N LYS A 414 -8.39 4.42 4.41
CA LYS A 414 -9.42 5.35 3.97
C LYS A 414 -9.80 5.06 2.51
N SER A 415 -11.03 5.37 2.14
CA SER A 415 -11.45 5.34 0.73
C SER A 415 -10.91 6.56 -0.02
N LEU A 416 -10.74 6.46 -1.34
CA LEU A 416 -10.31 7.60 -2.16
C LEU A 416 -11.21 8.84 -1.95
N GLN A 417 -12.52 8.66 -1.75
CA GLN A 417 -13.45 9.76 -1.50
C GLN A 417 -13.14 10.50 -0.19
N GLN A 418 -12.85 9.78 0.90
CA GLN A 418 -12.44 10.38 2.18
C GLN A 418 -11.11 11.14 2.02
N GLU A 419 -10.19 10.61 1.22
CA GLU A 419 -8.88 11.23 1.01
C GLU A 419 -8.93 12.47 0.13
N LEU A 420 -9.78 12.48 -0.90
CA LEU A 420 -10.06 13.67 -1.72
C LEU A 420 -10.96 14.70 -0.99
N GLN A 421 -11.62 14.33 0.11
CA GLN A 421 -12.27 15.27 1.02
C GLN A 421 -11.27 15.91 1.99
N GLN A 422 -10.28 15.15 2.47
CA GLN A 422 -9.22 15.65 3.35
C GLN A 422 -8.17 16.49 2.60
N ASP A 423 -7.78 16.08 1.40
CA ASP A 423 -6.71 16.69 0.60
C ASP A 423 -7.27 17.49 -0.58
N LYS A 424 -7.27 18.82 -0.43
CA LYS A 424 -7.75 19.76 -1.45
C LYS A 424 -6.84 19.82 -2.68
N GLU A 425 -5.54 19.53 -2.57
CA GLU A 425 -4.65 19.51 -3.75
C GLU A 425 -4.93 18.26 -4.58
N ALA A 426 -5.01 17.08 -3.94
CA ALA A 426 -5.43 15.85 -4.59
C ALA A 426 -6.83 16.01 -5.23
N GLN A 427 -7.77 16.66 -4.56
CA GLN A 427 -9.09 16.98 -5.12
C GLN A 427 -9.01 17.89 -6.36
N CYS A 428 -8.16 18.91 -6.35
CA CYS A 428 -7.93 19.79 -7.50
C CYS A 428 -7.28 19.04 -8.68
N LEU A 429 -6.32 18.15 -8.40
CA LEU A 429 -5.67 17.31 -9.41
C LEU A 429 -6.66 16.31 -10.03
N ALA A 430 -7.45 15.60 -9.23
CA ALA A 430 -8.48 14.67 -9.69
C ALA A 430 -9.54 15.36 -10.58
N ASN A 431 -9.90 16.61 -10.27
CA ASN A 431 -10.85 17.42 -11.04
C ASN A 431 -10.25 18.16 -12.24
N SER A 432 -8.93 18.05 -12.49
CA SER A 432 -8.29 18.70 -13.63
C SER A 432 -8.70 18.09 -14.98
N LEU A 433 -8.78 18.94 -16.00
CA LEU A 433 -9.18 18.61 -17.37
C LEU A 433 -8.27 19.32 -18.39
N GLN A 434 -6.96 19.32 -18.14
CA GLN A 434 -5.93 19.93 -19.00
C GLN A 434 -5.11 18.86 -19.73
N GLY A 435 -4.68 19.15 -20.95
CA GLY A 435 -3.82 18.25 -21.73
C GLY A 435 -4.56 17.06 -22.35
N CYS A 436 -3.94 15.88 -22.36
CA CYS A 436 -4.54 14.68 -22.96
C CYS A 436 -5.41 13.92 -21.96
N ILE A 437 -6.69 13.72 -22.25
CA ILE A 437 -7.59 12.85 -21.48
C ILE A 437 -7.71 11.52 -22.23
N ILE A 438 -7.41 10.41 -21.56
CA ILE A 438 -7.45 9.05 -22.10
C ILE A 438 -8.37 8.21 -21.22
N ARG A 439 -9.34 7.52 -21.82
CA ARG A 439 -10.38 6.77 -21.10
C ARG A 439 -10.71 5.42 -21.73
N GLN A 440 -10.82 4.40 -20.89
CA GLN A 440 -11.28 3.07 -21.30
C GLN A 440 -10.51 2.52 -22.51
N CYS A 441 -9.22 2.85 -22.58
CA CYS A 441 -8.32 2.43 -23.65
C CYS A 441 -7.52 1.19 -23.23
N LEU A 442 -7.14 0.38 -24.21
CA LEU A 442 -6.27 -0.78 -24.04
C LEU A 442 -4.92 -0.51 -24.72
N PHE A 443 -3.83 -0.64 -23.96
CA PHE A 443 -2.46 -0.54 -24.44
C PHE A 443 -1.76 -1.88 -24.22
N ARG A 444 -1.32 -2.53 -25.29
CA ARG A 444 -0.71 -3.86 -25.22
C ARG A 444 0.42 -4.12 -26.21
N ASP A 445 1.18 -5.18 -25.96
CA ASP A 445 2.08 -5.81 -26.93
C ASP A 445 3.10 -4.85 -27.58
N GLY A 446 3.73 -3.95 -26.80
CA GLY A 446 4.52 -2.84 -27.34
C GLY A 446 5.63 -2.32 -26.43
N LYS A 447 6.46 -1.41 -26.93
CA LYS A 447 7.60 -0.86 -26.15
C LYS A 447 7.17 0.12 -25.06
N GLY A 448 6.04 0.81 -25.24
CA GLY A 448 5.47 1.61 -24.16
C GLY A 448 4.09 2.16 -24.46
N GLY A 449 3.30 2.36 -23.40
CA GLY A 449 1.96 2.92 -23.49
C GLY A 449 2.04 4.43 -23.71
N ILE A 450 2.30 5.16 -22.63
CA ILE A 450 2.23 6.63 -22.63
C ILE A 450 3.54 7.24 -22.16
N PHE A 451 4.07 8.20 -22.92
CA PHE A 451 5.24 9.00 -22.56
C PHE A 451 4.88 10.48 -22.46
N ILE A 452 5.10 11.08 -21.29
CA ILE A 452 4.82 12.49 -20.99
C ILE A 452 6.13 13.19 -20.65
N TYR A 453 6.45 14.31 -21.31
CA TYR A 453 7.67 15.06 -21.04
C TYR A 453 7.54 16.57 -21.26
N SER A 454 8.59 17.33 -20.91
CA SER A 454 8.66 18.79 -21.09
C SER A 454 7.43 19.54 -20.57
N ARG A 455 7.04 19.30 -19.30
CA ARG A 455 5.84 19.89 -18.66
C ARG A 455 4.49 19.44 -19.26
N GLY A 456 4.50 18.35 -20.05
CA GLY A 456 3.30 17.67 -20.53
C GLY A 456 2.31 17.31 -19.43
N GLN A 457 1.02 17.32 -19.75
CA GLN A 457 -0.06 16.93 -18.85
C GLN A 457 -0.97 15.89 -19.50
N ALA A 458 -1.29 14.81 -18.77
CA ALA A 458 -2.33 13.86 -19.17
C ALA A 458 -3.14 13.34 -17.98
N LYS A 459 -4.39 12.97 -18.24
CA LYS A 459 -5.31 12.33 -17.31
C LYS A 459 -5.79 10.99 -17.90
N LEU A 460 -5.57 9.92 -17.16
CA LEU A 460 -5.78 8.53 -17.54
C LEU A 460 -6.84 7.94 -16.61
N GLU A 461 -8.00 7.56 -17.14
CA GLU A 461 -9.09 6.99 -16.37
C GLU A 461 -9.49 5.62 -16.94
N GLU A 462 -9.70 4.62 -16.08
CA GLU A 462 -10.32 3.33 -16.45
C GLU A 462 -9.64 2.58 -17.62
N SER A 463 -8.33 2.78 -17.83
CA SER A 463 -7.59 2.21 -18.96
C SER A 463 -6.68 1.05 -18.52
N ILE A 464 -6.44 0.11 -19.43
CA ILE A 464 -5.69 -1.13 -19.18
C ILE A 464 -4.34 -1.06 -19.92
N PHE A 465 -3.26 -1.37 -19.20
CA PHE A 465 -1.89 -1.37 -19.70
C PHE A 465 -1.24 -2.72 -19.42
N ARG A 466 -0.87 -3.46 -20.47
CA ARG A 466 -0.35 -4.82 -20.33
C ARG A 466 0.77 -5.19 -21.30
N ASP A 467 1.71 -6.03 -20.88
CA ASP A 467 2.72 -6.62 -21.77
C ASP A 467 3.64 -5.59 -22.46
N LEU A 468 3.70 -4.38 -21.89
CA LEU A 468 4.51 -3.25 -22.34
C LEU A 468 5.92 -3.32 -21.74
N THR A 469 6.90 -2.54 -22.21
CA THR A 469 8.12 -2.30 -21.40
C THR A 469 7.82 -1.37 -20.22
N TYR A 470 7.24 -0.19 -20.50
CA TYR A 470 6.73 0.74 -19.49
C TYR A 470 5.28 1.11 -19.83
N ALA A 471 4.36 1.07 -18.85
CA ALA A 471 2.98 1.50 -19.09
C ALA A 471 2.90 3.03 -19.21
N VAL A 472 3.42 3.75 -18.22
CA VAL A 472 3.42 5.22 -18.18
C VAL A 472 4.78 5.76 -17.74
N ARG A 473 5.36 6.66 -18.54
CA ARG A 473 6.66 7.29 -18.29
C ARG A 473 6.54 8.81 -18.25
N CYS A 474 6.91 9.44 -17.16
CA CYS A 474 6.78 10.89 -16.91
C CYS A 474 8.15 11.52 -16.61
N ILE A 475 8.56 12.52 -17.40
CA ILE A 475 9.90 13.13 -17.34
C ILE A 475 9.81 14.67 -17.39
N GLN A 476 10.77 15.40 -16.83
CA GLN A 476 10.94 16.87 -16.99
C GLN A 476 9.69 17.68 -16.57
N ASN A 477 9.36 17.65 -15.28
CA ASN A 477 8.28 18.43 -14.66
C ASN A 477 6.89 18.22 -15.33
N SER A 478 6.69 17.06 -15.96
CA SER A 478 5.38 16.61 -16.45
C SER A 478 4.45 16.22 -15.31
N LYS A 479 3.14 16.35 -15.51
CA LYS A 479 2.12 15.90 -14.55
C LYS A 479 1.21 14.82 -15.15
N VAL A 480 0.98 13.75 -14.40
CA VAL A 480 -0.01 12.71 -14.74
C VAL A 480 -1.09 12.60 -13.68
N ILE A 481 -2.32 12.33 -14.09
CA ILE A 481 -3.45 12.04 -13.20
C ILE A 481 -3.99 10.66 -13.59
N MET A 482 -3.76 9.63 -12.78
CA MET A 482 -4.14 8.25 -13.05
C MET A 482 -5.20 7.79 -12.05
N LEU A 483 -6.40 7.46 -12.52
CA LEU A 483 -7.53 7.03 -11.71
C LEU A 483 -8.11 5.70 -12.23
N ARG A 484 -8.23 4.67 -11.39
CA ARG A 484 -8.86 3.38 -11.74
C ARG A 484 -8.29 2.69 -12.99
N ASN A 485 -6.99 2.85 -13.27
CA ASN A 485 -6.32 2.11 -14.32
C ASN A 485 -5.82 0.75 -13.80
N ASP A 486 -5.66 -0.21 -14.70
CA ASP A 486 -5.07 -1.52 -14.44
C ASP A 486 -3.74 -1.65 -15.19
N ILE A 487 -2.67 -2.01 -14.49
CA ILE A 487 -1.28 -1.95 -15.01
C ILE A 487 -0.54 -3.22 -14.65
N HIS A 488 -0.34 -4.11 -15.62
CA HIS A 488 0.24 -5.42 -15.34
C HIS A 488 1.20 -5.99 -16.37
N HIS A 489 2.00 -6.98 -15.97
CA HIS A 489 2.90 -7.72 -16.86
C HIS A 489 3.87 -6.84 -17.67
N CYS A 490 4.22 -5.65 -17.16
CA CYS A 490 5.22 -4.79 -17.78
C CYS A 490 6.63 -5.38 -17.60
N LYS A 491 7.43 -5.37 -18.67
CA LYS A 491 8.79 -5.95 -18.72
C LYS A 491 9.83 -5.12 -17.96
N ALA A 492 9.52 -3.87 -17.67
CA ALA A 492 10.24 -3.00 -16.76
C ALA A 492 9.27 -2.45 -15.69
N SER A 493 9.56 -1.26 -15.14
CA SER A 493 8.71 -0.62 -14.13
C SER A 493 7.37 -0.13 -14.72
N GLY A 494 6.26 -0.34 -13.99
CA GLY A 494 4.90 -0.01 -14.46
C GLY A 494 4.69 1.48 -14.70
N ILE A 495 4.81 2.29 -13.65
CA ILE A 495 4.82 3.76 -13.72
C ILE A 495 6.21 4.28 -13.36
N PHE A 496 6.82 5.09 -14.23
CA PHE A 496 8.17 5.65 -14.02
C PHE A 496 8.14 7.19 -14.05
N LEU A 497 8.64 7.84 -13.00
CA LEU A 497 8.71 9.31 -12.87
C LEU A 497 10.15 9.78 -12.63
N ARG A 498 10.66 10.74 -13.42
CA ARG A 498 12.03 11.27 -13.30
C ARG A 498 12.09 12.79 -13.57
N LEU A 499 13.09 13.49 -13.05
CA LEU A 499 13.33 14.94 -13.29
C LEU A 499 12.10 15.81 -12.91
N SER A 500 11.78 15.83 -11.62
CA SER A 500 10.69 16.64 -11.03
C SER A 500 9.27 16.38 -11.58
N ALA A 501 9.05 15.24 -12.26
CA ALA A 501 7.71 14.81 -12.66
C ALA A 501 6.84 14.46 -11.44
N GLY A 502 5.52 14.56 -11.57
CA GLY A 502 4.58 14.28 -10.46
C GLY A 502 3.12 14.23 -10.90
N GLY A 503 2.22 14.64 -10.00
CA GLY A 503 0.77 14.57 -10.20
C GLY A 503 0.11 13.59 -9.23
N LEU A 504 -0.99 12.95 -9.64
CA LEU A 504 -1.81 12.08 -8.80
C LEU A 504 -1.92 10.68 -9.42
N ILE A 505 -1.53 9.65 -8.68
CA ILE A 505 -1.73 8.24 -9.03
C ILE A 505 -2.62 7.68 -7.93
N ALA A 506 -3.92 7.48 -8.21
CA ALA A 506 -4.87 7.06 -7.19
C ALA A 506 -5.87 5.98 -7.61
N ASP A 507 -6.18 5.06 -6.69
CA ASP A 507 -7.17 3.99 -6.89
C ASP A 507 -6.90 3.12 -8.14
N ASN A 508 -5.63 2.97 -8.52
CA ASN A 508 -5.19 2.09 -9.61
C ASN A 508 -4.81 0.72 -9.07
N ASN A 509 -4.88 -0.29 -9.94
CA ASN A 509 -4.41 -1.65 -9.70
C ASN A 509 -3.09 -1.84 -10.49
N ILE A 510 -2.00 -2.21 -9.81
CA ILE A 510 -0.65 -2.26 -10.38
C ILE A 510 0.02 -3.56 -9.96
N HIS A 511 0.18 -4.53 -10.85
CA HIS A 511 0.62 -5.86 -10.44
C HIS A 511 1.40 -6.68 -11.46
N SER A 512 2.03 -7.77 -11.03
CA SER A 512 2.73 -8.73 -11.92
C SER A 512 3.81 -8.10 -12.83
N ASN A 513 4.35 -6.94 -12.47
CA ASN A 513 5.36 -6.22 -13.26
C ASN A 513 6.77 -6.75 -12.92
N SER A 514 7.67 -6.76 -13.91
CA SER A 514 9.01 -7.36 -13.78
C SER A 514 9.99 -6.50 -12.97
N GLU A 515 9.74 -5.20 -12.84
CA GLU A 515 10.44 -4.33 -11.89
C GLU A 515 9.46 -3.72 -10.88
N ALA A 516 9.55 -2.42 -10.61
CA ALA A 516 8.72 -1.75 -9.63
C ALA A 516 7.31 -1.45 -10.17
N GLY A 517 6.32 -1.47 -9.28
CA GLY A 517 4.98 -0.96 -9.62
C GLY A 517 5.02 0.54 -9.91
N VAL A 518 5.67 1.31 -9.03
CA VAL A 518 5.91 2.75 -9.20
C VAL A 518 7.36 3.08 -8.87
N ASP A 519 8.05 3.76 -9.79
CA ASP A 519 9.45 4.17 -9.67
C ASP A 519 9.57 5.70 -9.71
N ILE A 520 10.20 6.31 -8.69
CA ILE A 520 10.20 7.75 -8.45
C ILE A 520 11.64 8.25 -8.27
N ARG A 521 12.18 8.98 -9.26
CA ARG A 521 13.61 9.32 -9.36
C ARG A 521 13.94 10.80 -9.60
N LYS A 522 15.19 11.20 -9.30
CA LYS A 522 15.79 12.52 -9.64
C LYS A 522 14.81 13.68 -9.40
N GLY A 523 14.39 13.89 -8.15
CA GLY A 523 13.54 15.01 -7.73
C GLY A 523 12.03 14.89 -8.04
N ALA A 524 11.57 13.81 -8.67
CA ALA A 524 10.13 13.57 -8.89
C ALA A 524 9.34 13.57 -7.57
N ASN A 525 8.06 13.99 -7.61
CA ASN A 525 7.18 14.16 -6.45
C ASN A 525 5.70 13.91 -6.78
N PRO A 526 5.26 12.65 -6.93
CA PRO A 526 3.84 12.30 -7.09
C PRO A 526 3.10 12.12 -5.77
N LEU A 527 1.77 12.29 -5.81
CA LEU A 527 0.84 11.78 -4.82
C LEU A 527 0.42 10.37 -5.23
N VAL A 528 0.70 9.36 -4.42
CA VAL A 528 0.37 7.94 -4.66
C VAL A 528 -0.63 7.50 -3.59
N LEU A 529 -1.91 7.39 -3.95
CA LEU A 529 -3.04 7.41 -3.01
C LEU A 529 -4.03 6.24 -3.23
N CYS A 530 -4.33 5.43 -2.21
CA CYS A 530 -5.36 4.36 -2.30
C CYS A 530 -5.16 3.30 -3.41
N ASN A 531 -3.97 3.14 -3.99
CA ASN A 531 -3.70 2.13 -5.02
C ASN A 531 -3.51 0.73 -4.41
N LYS A 532 -3.64 -0.30 -5.25
CA LYS A 532 -3.22 -1.68 -4.97
C LYS A 532 -1.96 -1.97 -5.77
N ILE A 533 -0.87 -2.35 -5.10
CA ILE A 533 0.44 -2.54 -5.72
C ILE A 533 1.01 -3.90 -5.29
N HIS A 534 0.87 -4.93 -6.13
CA HIS A 534 1.08 -6.31 -5.68
C HIS A 534 1.70 -7.28 -6.67
N SER A 535 2.18 -8.42 -6.18
CA SER A 535 2.68 -9.54 -7.02
C SER A 535 3.82 -9.17 -7.99
N GLY A 536 4.52 -8.04 -7.77
CA GLY A 536 5.66 -7.61 -8.58
C GLY A 536 6.91 -8.46 -8.35
N LEU A 537 7.74 -8.61 -9.40
CA LEU A 537 8.99 -9.37 -9.32
C LEU A 537 10.13 -8.60 -8.63
N ARG A 538 9.96 -7.29 -8.41
CA ARG A 538 10.81 -6.44 -7.56
C ARG A 538 9.96 -5.68 -6.53
N SER A 539 10.47 -4.55 -6.02
CA SER A 539 9.86 -3.76 -4.96
C SER A 539 8.55 -3.07 -5.39
N GLY A 540 7.57 -2.93 -4.50
CA GLY A 540 6.26 -2.35 -4.83
C GLY A 540 6.35 -0.89 -5.30
N ILE A 541 6.95 -0.02 -4.47
CA ILE A 541 7.30 1.36 -4.80
C ILE A 541 8.81 1.57 -4.57
N VAL A 542 9.48 2.24 -5.51
CA VAL A 542 10.90 2.61 -5.42
C VAL A 542 11.05 4.13 -5.41
N VAL A 543 11.83 4.67 -4.47
CA VAL A 543 12.12 6.11 -4.35
C VAL A 543 13.63 6.33 -4.28
N VAL A 544 14.21 6.90 -5.36
CA VAL A 544 15.65 6.89 -5.64
C VAL A 544 16.18 8.30 -5.96
N GLY A 545 17.38 8.64 -5.50
CA GLY A 545 18.16 9.74 -6.07
C GLY A 545 17.50 11.11 -5.86
N ASN A 546 17.34 11.53 -4.62
CA ASN A 546 16.56 12.72 -4.22
C ASN A 546 15.08 12.68 -4.67
N GLY A 547 14.52 11.51 -4.96
CA GLY A 547 13.07 11.36 -5.18
C GLY A 547 12.28 11.78 -3.93
N LYS A 548 11.26 12.63 -4.11
CA LYS A 548 10.24 12.96 -3.10
C LYS A 548 8.97 12.16 -3.43
N GLY A 549 7.91 12.32 -2.64
CA GLY A 549 6.59 11.73 -2.94
C GLY A 549 5.73 11.61 -1.70
N ILE A 550 4.41 11.58 -1.88
CA ILE A 550 3.44 11.37 -0.79
C ILE A 550 2.73 10.04 -1.08
N ILE A 551 3.13 9.00 -0.36
CA ILE A 551 2.64 7.63 -0.52
C ILE A 551 1.65 7.36 0.62
N ARG A 552 0.35 7.33 0.32
CA ARG A 552 -0.70 7.41 1.33
C ARG A 552 -1.85 6.41 1.14
N SER A 553 -2.18 5.68 2.20
CA SER A 553 -3.32 4.73 2.24
C SER A 553 -3.39 3.72 1.09
N ASN A 554 -2.25 3.28 0.56
CA ASN A 554 -2.17 2.21 -0.45
C ASN A 554 -2.17 0.82 0.21
N GLN A 555 -2.58 -0.19 -0.55
CA GLN A 555 -2.38 -1.60 -0.25
C GLN A 555 -1.18 -2.11 -1.06
N ILE A 556 -0.13 -2.60 -0.38
CA ILE A 556 1.11 -3.03 -1.04
C ILE A 556 1.45 -4.44 -0.54
N TYR A 557 1.35 -5.46 -1.40
CA TYR A 557 1.43 -6.85 -0.91
C TYR A 557 1.97 -7.89 -1.91
N GLY A 558 2.49 -9.00 -1.41
CA GLY A 558 2.91 -10.13 -2.27
C GLY A 558 4.04 -9.82 -3.27
N ASN A 559 4.75 -8.71 -3.12
CA ASN A 559 5.89 -8.32 -3.95
C ASN A 559 7.15 -9.10 -3.52
N LYS A 560 8.06 -9.40 -4.46
CA LYS A 560 9.24 -10.25 -4.18
C LYS A 560 10.35 -9.54 -3.40
N GLU A 561 10.52 -8.23 -3.60
CA GLU A 561 11.41 -7.40 -2.78
C GLU A 561 10.59 -6.59 -1.76
N ALA A 562 11.06 -5.40 -1.36
CA ALA A 562 10.42 -4.58 -0.35
C ALA A 562 9.09 -3.99 -0.82
N GLY A 563 8.14 -3.79 0.09
CA GLY A 563 6.89 -3.09 -0.23
C GLY A 563 7.15 -1.65 -0.69
N ILE A 564 7.97 -0.92 0.07
CA ILE A 564 8.52 0.38 -0.33
C ILE A 564 10.04 0.37 -0.13
N TYR A 565 10.82 0.71 -1.15
CA TYR A 565 12.28 0.79 -1.08
C TYR A 565 12.75 2.23 -1.32
N ILE A 566 13.44 2.81 -0.33
CA ILE A 566 13.97 4.17 -0.36
C ILE A 566 15.50 4.12 -0.39
N LEU A 567 16.09 4.83 -1.37
CA LEU A 567 17.49 4.69 -1.78
C LEU A 567 18.11 6.03 -2.20
N TYR A 568 19.44 6.16 -2.07
CA TYR A 568 20.23 7.25 -2.64
C TYR A 568 19.66 8.66 -2.34
N ASN A 569 19.52 9.00 -1.06
CA ASN A 569 18.89 10.25 -0.58
C ASN A 569 17.42 10.47 -1.01
N GLY A 570 16.69 9.44 -1.46
CA GLY A 570 15.23 9.49 -1.56
C GLY A 570 14.60 9.86 -0.20
N ASN A 571 13.54 10.67 -0.23
CA ASN A 571 12.90 11.22 0.97
C ASN A 571 11.37 11.42 0.79
N PRO A 572 10.58 10.33 0.76
CA PRO A 572 9.13 10.39 0.68
C PRO A 572 8.46 10.56 2.06
N ALA A 573 7.21 11.03 2.04
CA ALA A 573 6.27 10.92 3.16
C ALA A 573 5.36 9.69 2.93
N VAL A 574 5.38 8.74 3.86
CA VAL A 574 4.74 7.42 3.76
C VAL A 574 3.77 7.26 4.94
N SER A 575 2.46 7.30 4.71
CA SER A 575 1.48 7.27 5.81
C SER A 575 0.19 6.50 5.54
N GLY A 576 -0.36 5.84 6.57
CA GLY A 576 -1.64 5.13 6.48
C GLY A 576 -1.67 3.92 5.55
N ASN A 577 -0.53 3.50 4.98
CA ASN A 577 -0.46 2.37 4.03
C ASN A 577 -0.55 1.03 4.78
N HIS A 578 -1.07 0.01 4.11
CA HIS A 578 -1.09 -1.37 4.58
C HIS A 578 -0.12 -2.18 3.71
N ILE A 579 0.96 -2.68 4.31
CA ILE A 579 2.09 -3.32 3.62
C ILE A 579 2.28 -4.74 4.15
N PHE A 580 1.91 -5.76 3.37
CA PHE A 580 1.78 -7.12 3.91
C PHE A 580 2.14 -8.26 2.96
N GLN A 581 2.49 -9.42 3.52
CA GLN A 581 2.74 -10.67 2.76
C GLN A 581 3.80 -10.55 1.64
N GLY A 582 4.71 -9.56 1.71
CA GLY A 582 5.88 -9.46 0.82
C GLY A 582 6.98 -10.47 1.16
N LEU A 583 7.81 -10.83 0.18
CA LEU A 583 8.87 -11.83 0.36
C LEU A 583 10.20 -11.26 0.90
N ALA A 584 10.29 -9.94 1.10
CA ALA A 584 11.37 -9.27 1.82
C ALA A 584 10.79 -8.46 3.01
N ALA A 585 11.38 -7.31 3.33
CA ALA A 585 10.90 -6.41 4.39
C ALA A 585 9.73 -5.54 3.89
N GLY A 586 8.83 -5.10 4.78
CA GLY A 586 7.75 -4.19 4.41
C GLY A 586 8.27 -2.84 3.85
N ILE A 587 9.23 -2.22 4.54
CA ILE A 587 9.90 -1.00 4.05
C ILE A 587 11.43 -1.16 4.20
N ALA A 588 12.18 -0.83 3.15
CA ALA A 588 13.65 -0.79 3.18
C ALA A 588 14.17 0.64 2.97
N VAL A 589 15.17 1.06 3.74
CA VAL A 589 15.77 2.41 3.70
C VAL A 589 17.29 2.32 3.71
N ASN A 590 17.90 2.38 2.53
CA ASN A 590 19.34 2.16 2.32
C ASN A 590 20.00 3.35 1.62
N GLU A 591 21.33 3.36 1.53
CA GLU A 591 22.14 4.32 0.76
C GLU A 591 21.81 5.79 1.06
N ASN A 592 21.83 6.16 2.35
CA ASN A 592 21.47 7.48 2.86
C ASN A 592 20.02 7.93 2.53
N GLY A 593 19.13 6.98 2.18
CA GLY A 593 17.69 7.20 2.09
C GLY A 593 17.10 7.69 3.41
N ARG A 594 16.04 8.47 3.33
CA ARG A 594 15.34 9.12 4.46
C ARG A 594 13.85 9.02 4.24
N GLY A 595 13.04 9.54 5.16
CA GLY A 595 11.60 9.65 4.94
C GLY A 595 10.81 9.82 6.22
N GLN A 596 9.57 10.23 6.09
CA GLN A 596 8.62 10.28 7.21
C GLN A 596 7.65 9.10 7.06
N ILE A 597 7.91 8.02 7.80
CA ILE A 597 7.13 6.77 7.77
C ILE A 597 6.22 6.78 8.98
N THR A 598 4.96 7.22 8.81
CA THR A 598 4.07 7.54 9.92
C THR A 598 2.71 6.82 9.88
N GLY A 599 2.36 6.09 10.93
CA GLY A 599 1.04 5.45 11.04
C GLY A 599 0.71 4.47 9.91
N ASN A 600 1.67 3.64 9.50
CA ASN A 600 1.45 2.54 8.54
C ASN A 600 1.20 1.22 9.31
N VAL A 601 0.49 0.29 8.68
CA VAL A 601 0.35 -1.10 9.13
C VAL A 601 1.27 -1.97 8.28
N ILE A 602 2.20 -2.67 8.92
CA ILE A 602 3.22 -3.49 8.25
C ILE A 602 3.20 -4.88 8.90
N CYS A 603 2.75 -5.91 8.18
CA CYS A 603 2.57 -7.24 8.78
C CYS A 603 2.77 -8.42 7.84
N GLU A 604 3.06 -9.61 8.38
CA GLU A 604 3.16 -10.87 7.62
C GLU A 604 4.23 -10.89 6.50
N ASN A 605 5.15 -9.92 6.49
CA ASN A 605 6.26 -9.85 5.53
C ASN A 605 7.40 -10.79 5.96
N GLN A 606 8.04 -11.45 4.99
CA GLN A 606 8.99 -12.54 5.26
C GLN A 606 10.25 -12.07 5.99
N TRP A 607 10.89 -10.98 5.54
CA TRP A 607 12.05 -10.40 6.24
C TRP A 607 11.65 -9.31 7.25
N GLY A 608 10.40 -9.32 7.70
CA GLY A 608 9.95 -8.44 8.79
C GLY A 608 9.44 -7.07 8.37
N GLY A 609 9.39 -6.15 9.33
CA GLY A 609 8.71 -4.87 9.18
C GLY A 609 9.49 -3.82 8.39
N ALA A 610 10.61 -3.37 8.96
CA ALA A 610 11.44 -2.34 8.36
C ALA A 610 12.93 -2.67 8.46
N ASP A 611 13.68 -2.35 7.41
CA ASP A 611 15.13 -2.57 7.32
C ASP A 611 15.86 -1.27 6.95
N ILE A 612 16.86 -0.88 7.74
CA ILE A 612 17.54 0.41 7.67
C ILE A 612 19.06 0.18 7.65
N ARG A 613 19.73 0.37 6.51
CA ARG A 613 21.19 0.10 6.37
C ARG A 613 21.92 1.22 5.64
N HIS A 614 23.24 1.14 5.61
CA HIS A 614 24.14 1.92 4.76
C HIS A 614 23.86 3.44 4.78
N GLY A 615 23.80 4.00 5.99
CA GLY A 615 23.56 5.43 6.22
C GLY A 615 22.09 5.87 6.19
N GLY A 616 21.13 4.95 5.99
CA GLY A 616 19.70 5.26 6.01
C GLY A 616 19.26 5.94 7.32
N ASP A 617 18.52 7.04 7.19
CA ASP A 617 18.13 7.94 8.29
C ASP A 617 16.62 8.33 8.21
N PRO A 618 15.69 7.37 8.39
CA PRO A 618 14.25 7.63 8.35
C PRO A 618 13.66 8.02 9.72
N VAL A 619 12.43 8.54 9.71
CA VAL A 619 11.61 8.72 10.92
C VAL A 619 10.44 7.74 10.86
N LEU A 620 10.53 6.64 11.61
CA LEU A 620 9.45 5.68 11.82
C LEU A 620 8.65 6.12 13.05
N ARG A 621 7.43 6.65 12.85
CA ARG A 621 6.59 7.11 13.96
C ARG A 621 5.20 6.46 13.99
N ASN A 622 4.79 5.94 15.15
CA ASN A 622 3.44 5.42 15.41
C ASN A 622 2.98 4.32 14.42
N ASN A 623 3.89 3.57 13.80
CA ASN A 623 3.54 2.45 12.91
C ASN A 623 3.17 1.21 13.73
N LEU A 624 2.31 0.36 13.17
CA LEU A 624 2.01 -0.98 13.67
C LEU A 624 2.83 -1.97 12.85
N ILE A 625 3.83 -2.59 13.47
CA ILE A 625 4.76 -3.55 12.86
C ILE A 625 4.56 -4.90 13.53
N SER A 626 4.01 -5.89 12.82
CA SER A 626 3.61 -7.12 13.50
C SER A 626 3.56 -8.40 12.69
N CYS A 627 3.73 -9.54 13.39
CA CYS A 627 3.59 -10.88 12.80
C CYS A 627 4.49 -11.12 11.57
N GLY A 628 5.63 -10.43 11.46
CA GLY A 628 6.65 -10.73 10.45
C GLY A 628 7.36 -12.05 10.73
N TYR A 629 7.83 -12.72 9.68
CA TYR A 629 8.53 -14.02 9.80
C TYR A 629 10.01 -13.90 10.19
N SER A 630 10.51 -12.67 10.37
CA SER A 630 11.84 -12.33 10.87
C SER A 630 11.73 -11.26 11.99
N ASP A 631 12.77 -10.45 12.20
CA ASP A 631 12.78 -9.32 13.14
C ASP A 631 11.75 -8.22 12.79
N GLY A 632 11.23 -7.50 13.79
CA GLY A 632 10.28 -6.41 13.56
C GLY A 632 10.91 -5.19 12.85
N VAL A 633 12.00 -4.67 13.41
CA VAL A 633 12.81 -3.60 12.79
C VAL A 633 14.29 -3.97 12.84
N VAL A 634 14.97 -3.86 11.70
CA VAL A 634 16.41 -4.13 11.52
C VAL A 634 17.14 -2.80 11.30
N VAL A 635 18.14 -2.52 12.13
CA VAL A 635 19.06 -1.38 11.97
C VAL A 635 20.46 -1.91 11.67
N GLY A 636 20.73 -2.12 10.38
CA GLY A 636 21.98 -2.66 9.86
C GLY A 636 23.15 -1.66 9.91
N GLU A 637 24.24 -2.06 9.26
CA GLU A 637 25.52 -1.35 9.27
C GLU A 637 25.36 0.14 8.91
N ARG A 638 25.86 1.04 9.78
CA ARG A 638 25.74 2.51 9.64
C ARG A 638 24.30 3.04 9.56
N GLY A 639 23.28 2.23 9.89
CA GLY A 639 21.89 2.65 9.96
C GLY A 639 21.63 3.64 11.10
N LYS A 640 20.67 4.55 10.89
CA LYS A 640 20.32 5.66 11.80
C LYS A 640 18.79 5.77 11.91
N GLY A 641 18.26 6.99 12.00
CA GLY A 641 16.85 7.26 12.09
C GLY A 641 16.30 7.38 13.51
N LEU A 642 15.06 7.85 13.59
CA LEU A 642 14.25 7.87 14.80
C LEU A 642 13.13 6.84 14.67
N ILE A 643 13.06 5.93 15.64
CA ILE A 643 12.01 4.94 15.80
C ILE A 643 11.22 5.37 17.04
N GLU A 644 10.07 6.03 16.85
CA GLU A 644 9.28 6.68 17.91
C GLU A 644 7.84 6.15 18.01
N GLY A 645 7.39 5.73 19.19
CA GLY A 645 5.97 5.44 19.45
C GLY A 645 5.37 4.26 18.66
N ASN A 646 6.19 3.44 18.00
CA ASN A 646 5.72 2.32 17.19
C ASN A 646 5.27 1.14 18.08
N ALA A 647 4.28 0.39 17.60
CA ALA A 647 3.84 -0.87 18.20
C ALA A 647 4.47 -2.03 17.42
N ILE A 648 5.44 -2.72 18.02
CA ILE A 648 6.25 -3.78 17.42
C ILE A 648 5.94 -5.10 18.13
N TYR A 649 5.08 -5.94 17.54
CA TYR A 649 4.56 -7.13 18.23
C TYR A 649 4.45 -8.43 17.44
N GLY A 650 4.61 -9.56 18.12
CA GLY A 650 4.29 -10.88 17.55
C GLY A 650 5.22 -11.38 16.44
N ASN A 651 6.37 -10.72 16.22
CA ASN A 651 7.30 -11.10 15.16
C ASN A 651 8.05 -12.40 15.52
N LYS A 652 8.49 -13.17 14.51
CA LYS A 652 9.19 -14.46 14.72
C LYS A 652 10.67 -14.30 15.09
N GLY A 653 11.27 -13.15 14.77
CA GLY A 653 12.59 -12.76 15.27
C GLY A 653 12.52 -11.96 16.58
N CYS A 654 13.41 -10.98 16.70
CA CYS A 654 13.41 -9.94 17.71
C CYS A 654 12.32 -8.89 17.43
N GLY A 655 12.00 -8.05 18.42
CA GLY A 655 11.25 -6.82 18.16
C GLY A 655 12.08 -5.82 17.36
N VAL A 656 13.26 -5.47 17.86
CA VAL A 656 14.26 -4.68 17.15
C VAL A 656 15.61 -5.39 17.19
N TRP A 657 16.29 -5.46 16.05
CA TRP A 657 17.64 -5.95 15.88
C TRP A 657 18.55 -4.81 15.39
N MET A 658 19.76 -4.68 15.95
CA MET A 658 20.68 -3.58 15.66
C MET A 658 22.13 -4.07 15.54
N THR A 659 22.89 -3.53 14.59
CA THR A 659 24.35 -3.68 14.57
C THR A 659 25.05 -2.71 15.54
N SER A 660 26.21 -3.09 16.07
CA SER A 660 27.02 -2.19 16.91
C SER A 660 27.46 -0.91 16.20
N SER A 661 27.60 -0.91 14.86
CA SER A 661 27.93 0.27 14.05
C SER A 661 26.71 1.11 13.62
N SER A 662 25.53 0.87 14.20
CA SER A 662 24.33 1.67 13.98
C SER A 662 24.15 2.74 15.07
N LEU A 663 23.53 3.88 14.71
CA LEU A 663 23.24 4.99 15.62
C LEU A 663 21.75 5.38 15.58
N PRO A 664 20.80 4.46 15.80
CA PRO A 664 19.38 4.78 15.89
C PRO A 664 19.03 5.42 17.24
N HIS A 665 17.92 6.15 17.24
CA HIS A 665 17.23 6.56 18.45
C HIS A 665 15.89 5.84 18.54
N LEU A 666 15.70 5.03 19.58
CA LEU A 666 14.47 4.31 19.86
C LEU A 666 13.79 4.90 21.09
N ILE A 667 12.67 5.59 20.89
CA ILE A 667 11.95 6.28 21.97
C ILE A 667 10.48 5.89 22.07
N ASN A 668 10.00 5.60 23.28
CA ASN A 668 8.58 5.41 23.59
C ASN A 668 7.87 4.30 22.77
N ASN A 669 8.60 3.31 22.23
CA ASN A 669 8.01 2.21 21.47
C ASN A 669 7.42 1.13 22.40
N GLN A 670 6.41 0.40 21.91
CA GLN A 670 5.81 -0.75 22.57
C GLN A 670 6.29 -2.03 21.88
N ILE A 671 7.23 -2.74 22.50
CA ILE A 671 7.95 -3.88 21.91
C ILE A 671 7.59 -5.14 22.71
N SER A 672 6.66 -5.94 22.20
CA SER A 672 6.09 -7.05 22.99
C SER A 672 5.75 -8.31 22.22
N HIS A 673 5.72 -9.45 22.91
CA HIS A 673 5.31 -10.75 22.36
C HIS A 673 6.13 -11.18 21.12
N ASN A 674 7.32 -10.63 20.90
CA ASN A 674 8.23 -11.08 19.84
C ASN A 674 8.91 -12.38 20.29
N SER A 675 9.19 -13.28 19.35
CA SER A 675 9.51 -14.68 19.68
C SER A 675 10.91 -14.88 20.24
N ILE A 676 11.83 -13.94 19.97
CA ILE A 676 13.20 -13.91 20.53
C ILE A 676 13.33 -12.69 21.46
N TYR A 677 14.26 -11.77 21.20
CA TYR A 677 14.55 -10.63 22.07
C TYR A 677 13.55 -9.50 21.88
N GLY A 678 13.38 -8.65 22.90
CA GLY A 678 12.70 -7.36 22.72
C GLY A 678 13.53 -6.43 21.83
N VAL A 679 14.70 -6.04 22.33
CA VAL A 679 15.74 -5.29 21.57
C VAL A 679 17.05 -6.07 21.64
N ALA A 680 17.74 -6.24 20.50
CA ALA A 680 19.04 -6.90 20.44
C ALA A 680 20.06 -6.04 19.70
N VAL A 681 21.28 -6.00 20.24
CA VAL A 681 22.46 -5.34 19.65
C VAL A 681 23.54 -6.39 19.45
N PHE A 682 24.12 -6.44 18.25
CA PHE A 682 25.20 -7.37 17.92
C PHE A 682 26.40 -6.68 17.27
N CYS A 683 27.59 -6.97 17.80
CA CYS A 683 28.84 -6.84 17.07
C CYS A 683 28.75 -7.63 15.76
N ARG A 684 29.30 -7.08 14.68
CA ARG A 684 29.62 -7.90 13.51
C ARG A 684 30.67 -8.94 13.94
N LYS A 685 30.41 -10.22 13.66
CA LYS A 685 31.46 -11.25 13.66
C LYS A 685 32.13 -11.18 12.29
N ASP A 686 33.45 -11.21 12.22
CA ASP A 686 34.19 -11.12 10.94
C ASP A 686 34.18 -12.42 10.11
N ASP A 687 33.24 -13.31 10.41
CA ASP A 687 32.93 -14.47 9.56
C ASP A 687 32.15 -13.99 8.33
N ALA A 688 32.81 -13.96 7.19
CA ALA A 688 32.16 -13.80 5.89
C ALA A 688 31.46 -15.12 5.50
N GLY A 689 30.25 -15.35 6.02
CA GLY A 689 29.42 -16.51 5.74
C GLY A 689 27.95 -16.32 6.14
N ASP A 690 27.08 -17.17 5.59
CA ASP A 690 25.69 -17.42 6.02
C ASP A 690 24.72 -16.22 6.10
N TYR A 691 24.94 -15.22 5.24
CA TYR A 691 23.82 -14.62 4.50
C TYR A 691 24.06 -14.87 3.01
N PRO A 692 23.10 -15.46 2.27
CA PRO A 692 23.22 -15.54 0.82
C PRO A 692 23.29 -14.11 0.25
N PRO A 693 24.20 -13.82 -0.69
CA PRO A 693 24.22 -12.50 -1.32
C PRO A 693 22.88 -12.26 -1.99
N SER A 694 22.28 -11.09 -1.71
CA SER A 694 21.02 -10.69 -2.33
C SER A 694 21.18 -10.70 -3.85
N GLN A 695 20.56 -11.67 -4.54
CA GLN A 695 20.53 -11.77 -6.00
C GLN A 695 19.61 -10.71 -6.63
N GLY A 696 19.82 -9.45 -6.27
CA GLY A 696 19.44 -8.31 -7.10
C GLY A 696 20.36 -8.31 -8.32
N GLY A 697 19.94 -9.01 -9.37
CA GLY A 697 20.74 -9.21 -10.57
C GLY A 697 21.27 -7.90 -11.16
N SER A 698 22.59 -7.81 -11.31
CA SER A 698 23.27 -6.68 -11.93
C SER A 698 23.08 -6.68 -13.45
N GLU A 699 21.90 -6.27 -13.90
CA GLU A 699 21.67 -5.93 -15.31
C GLU A 699 21.09 -4.51 -15.48
N ASN A 700 21.82 -3.70 -16.23
CA ASN A 700 21.33 -2.53 -16.98
C ASN A 700 20.81 -1.30 -16.21
N PHE A 701 21.31 -1.01 -15.00
CA PHE A 701 21.46 0.39 -14.57
C PHE A 701 22.73 1.01 -15.17
N GLN A 702 22.67 1.36 -16.46
CA GLN A 702 23.74 2.07 -17.16
C GLN A 702 24.01 3.47 -16.58
N GLU A 703 25.22 3.94 -16.82
CA GLU A 703 25.87 5.04 -16.10
C GLU A 703 25.24 6.42 -16.31
N GLU A 704 24.99 7.15 -15.21
CA GLU A 704 24.98 8.62 -15.17
C GLU A 704 25.70 9.07 -13.89
N ARG A 705 27.01 8.82 -13.82
CA ARG A 705 27.88 9.26 -12.70
C ARG A 705 28.30 10.72 -12.87
N GLU A 706 27.31 11.61 -12.93
CA GLU A 706 27.53 13.05 -13.10
C GLU A 706 28.24 13.65 -11.86
N GLY A 707 29.20 14.54 -12.10
CA GLY A 707 30.08 15.09 -11.07
C GLY A 707 29.41 16.14 -10.16
N PRO A 708 30.05 16.52 -9.03
CA PRO A 708 29.50 17.47 -8.06
C PRO A 708 29.59 18.92 -8.54
N GLY A 709 28.78 19.28 -9.54
CA GLY A 709 28.53 20.67 -9.96
C GLY A 709 27.63 21.39 -8.98
N GLY A 710 28.16 21.78 -7.82
CA GLY A 710 27.39 22.40 -6.74
C GLY A 710 27.17 23.90 -6.90
N GLU A 711 26.13 24.30 -7.63
CA GLU A 711 25.56 25.65 -7.53
C GLU A 711 24.53 25.68 -6.39
N ASN A 712 24.93 26.22 -5.23
CA ASN A 712 24.04 26.42 -4.09
C ASN A 712 23.25 27.73 -4.28
N ASP A 713 21.96 27.65 -4.58
CA ASP A 713 21.05 28.81 -4.62
C ASP A 713 20.50 29.11 -3.20
N PRO A 714 20.93 30.22 -2.54
CA PRO A 714 20.75 30.41 -1.11
C PRO A 714 19.44 31.16 -0.77
N ASN A 715 18.30 30.76 -1.34
CA ASN A 715 16.99 31.39 -1.11
C ASN A 715 15.81 30.39 -1.07
N SER A 716 15.88 29.40 -0.17
CA SER A 716 14.71 28.57 0.17
C SER A 716 14.59 28.36 1.69
N GLU A 717 13.77 29.19 2.33
CA GLU A 717 13.34 29.01 3.72
C GLU A 717 12.23 27.92 3.80
N GLU A 718 12.60 26.64 3.62
CA GLU A 718 11.73 25.52 4.03
C GLU A 718 11.81 25.35 5.56
N GLU A 719 10.73 25.67 6.30
CA GLU A 719 10.67 25.57 7.76
C GLU A 719 11.02 24.15 8.27
N HIS A 720 12.24 24.00 8.80
CA HIS A 720 12.70 22.73 9.38
C HIS A 720 12.11 22.50 10.78
N PRO A 721 11.30 21.44 11.01
CA PRO A 721 10.76 21.14 12.34
C PRO A 721 11.87 20.62 13.27
N ALA A 722 12.41 21.53 14.09
CA ALA A 722 13.38 21.32 15.17
C ALA A 722 14.69 20.61 14.74
N ALA A 723 15.73 21.40 14.45
CA ALA A 723 17.09 20.93 14.21
C ALA A 723 17.58 20.05 15.38
N ARG A 724 17.70 18.75 15.14
CA ARG A 724 18.12 17.77 16.15
C ARG A 724 19.63 17.88 16.40
N ARG A 725 20.03 17.69 17.66
CA ARG A 725 21.45 17.50 18.01
C ARG A 725 21.96 16.24 17.31
N PRO A 726 23.20 16.23 16.77
CA PRO A 726 23.76 15.05 16.14
C PRO A 726 23.88 13.92 17.17
N ILE A 727 23.29 12.76 16.85
CA ILE A 727 23.29 11.59 17.73
C ILE A 727 24.61 10.85 17.50
N SER A 728 25.49 10.90 18.50
CA SER A 728 26.82 10.27 18.50
C SER A 728 26.87 8.90 19.15
N VAL A 729 25.79 8.48 19.83
CA VAL A 729 25.69 7.22 20.60
C VAL A 729 24.28 6.69 20.42
N ALA A 730 24.12 5.39 20.18
CA ALA A 730 22.80 4.75 20.08
C ALA A 730 22.01 4.91 21.39
N LEU A 731 20.73 5.23 21.29
CA LEU A 731 19.88 5.60 22.42
C LEU A 731 18.57 4.81 22.41
N VAL A 732 18.35 4.03 23.47
CA VAL A 732 17.13 3.27 23.74
C VAL A 732 16.49 3.89 24.98
N GLU A 733 15.46 4.73 24.78
CA GLU A 733 14.84 5.55 25.83
C GLU A 733 13.32 5.35 25.97
N LEU A 734 12.80 5.27 27.20
CA LEU A 734 11.35 5.26 27.50
C LEU A 734 10.52 4.13 26.81
N ASN A 735 11.16 3.09 26.26
CA ASN A 735 10.45 2.01 25.57
C ASN A 735 9.83 1.02 26.57
N SER A 736 8.66 0.46 26.23
CA SER A 736 8.08 -0.65 26.97
C SER A 736 8.40 -1.97 26.27
N ILE A 737 9.21 -2.80 26.91
CA ILE A 737 9.79 -4.03 26.36
C ILE A 737 9.30 -5.22 27.18
N ASN A 738 8.22 -5.88 26.76
CA ASN A 738 7.51 -6.84 27.62
C ASN A 738 7.03 -8.13 26.94
N HIS A 739 6.93 -9.22 27.70
CA HIS A 739 6.41 -10.52 27.23
C HIS A 739 7.15 -11.15 26.02
N ASN A 740 8.40 -10.75 25.74
CA ASN A 740 9.18 -11.32 24.63
C ASN A 740 9.74 -12.71 25.01
N GLY A 741 10.00 -13.54 23.99
CA GLY A 741 10.28 -14.99 24.12
C GLY A 741 11.66 -15.35 24.65
N ALA A 742 12.60 -14.40 24.65
CA ALA A 742 13.92 -14.50 25.27
C ALA A 742 14.15 -13.32 26.24
N ALA A 743 15.33 -12.69 26.21
CA ALA A 743 15.64 -11.54 27.06
C ALA A 743 14.94 -10.26 26.58
N GLY A 744 14.65 -9.34 27.50
CA GLY A 744 14.11 -8.03 27.16
C GLY A 744 15.07 -7.23 26.27
N LEU A 745 16.31 -7.08 26.74
CA LEU A 745 17.38 -6.39 25.99
C LEU A 745 18.68 -7.21 25.99
N HIS A 746 19.21 -7.51 24.80
CA HIS A 746 20.45 -8.26 24.59
C HIS A 746 21.53 -7.33 24.01
N VAL A 747 22.69 -7.22 24.66
CA VAL A 747 23.81 -6.37 24.20
C VAL A 747 25.07 -7.21 23.96
N LYS A 748 25.51 -7.21 22.71
CA LYS A 748 26.90 -7.39 22.32
C LYS A 748 27.28 -6.18 21.47
N SER A 749 28.11 -5.29 22.01
CA SER A 749 28.48 -4.03 21.33
C SER A 749 29.97 -3.74 21.41
N SER A 750 30.53 -3.28 20.29
CA SER A 750 31.85 -2.65 20.23
C SER A 750 31.79 -1.16 20.60
N GLU A 751 30.62 -0.54 20.43
CA GLU A 751 30.36 0.90 20.60
C GLU A 751 29.58 1.18 21.88
N ALA A 752 29.62 2.43 22.35
CA ALA A 752 28.84 2.90 23.49
C ALA A 752 27.32 2.83 23.22
N LEU A 753 26.54 2.52 24.26
CA LEU A 753 25.09 2.37 24.20
C LEU A 753 24.43 2.98 25.44
N ASN A 754 23.37 3.77 25.25
CA ASN A 754 22.58 4.34 26.34
C ASN A 754 21.19 3.69 26.40
N ILE A 755 20.86 3.07 27.54
CA ILE A 755 19.60 2.40 27.84
C ILE A 755 18.95 3.15 29.02
N ILE A 756 18.00 4.04 28.75
CA ILE A 756 17.50 5.03 29.71
C ILE A 756 15.99 4.92 29.91
N ALA A 757 15.52 4.88 31.17
CA ALA A 757 14.10 4.97 31.55
C ALA A 757 13.14 3.96 30.86
N ASN A 758 13.65 2.82 30.37
CA ASN A 758 12.84 1.78 29.73
C ASN A 758 12.10 0.93 30.77
N VAL A 759 11.03 0.29 30.31
CA VAL A 759 10.10 -0.52 31.13
C VAL A 759 10.18 -1.97 30.64
N ILE A 760 11.05 -2.77 31.25
CA ILE A 760 11.47 -4.10 30.80
C ILE A 760 10.83 -5.18 31.70
N HIS A 761 9.72 -5.77 31.23
CA HIS A 761 8.78 -6.50 32.10
C HIS A 761 8.36 -7.88 31.57
N ALA A 762 8.30 -8.87 32.46
CA ALA A 762 7.70 -10.18 32.19
C ALA A 762 8.22 -10.90 30.91
N ASN A 763 9.49 -10.70 30.54
CA ASN A 763 10.12 -11.44 29.44
C ASN A 763 10.49 -12.86 29.91
N ARG A 764 10.61 -13.81 28.96
CA ARG A 764 10.82 -15.24 29.26
C ARG A 764 12.26 -15.63 29.64
N ASP A 765 13.22 -14.73 29.48
CA ASP A 765 14.58 -14.88 30.00
C ASP A 765 14.89 -13.77 31.03
N GLY A 766 16.10 -13.21 31.03
CA GLY A 766 16.46 -12.05 31.84
C GLY A 766 15.92 -10.71 31.30
N GLY A 767 15.94 -9.68 32.13
CA GLY A 767 15.56 -8.31 31.74
C GLY A 767 16.57 -7.71 30.76
N VAL A 768 17.81 -7.51 31.22
CA VAL A 768 18.93 -6.99 30.40
C VAL A 768 20.12 -7.96 30.49
N ALA A 769 20.72 -8.31 29.35
CA ALA A 769 21.92 -9.14 29.29
C ALA A 769 23.01 -8.43 28.47
N VAL A 770 24.09 -8.00 29.13
CA VAL A 770 25.30 -7.45 28.51
C VAL A 770 26.33 -8.56 28.45
N LEU A 771 26.58 -9.09 27.25
CA LEU A 771 27.43 -10.26 27.01
C LEU A 771 28.76 -9.93 26.34
N GLN A 772 28.91 -8.72 25.78
CA GLN A 772 30.15 -8.17 25.25
C GLN A 772 30.02 -6.64 25.18
N SER A 773 30.93 -5.88 25.79
CA SER A 773 30.84 -4.40 25.81
C SER A 773 32.22 -3.75 26.00
N SER A 774 32.97 -3.57 24.90
CA SER A 774 34.32 -2.94 24.89
C SER A 774 34.30 -1.41 25.04
N GLN A 775 33.11 -0.83 25.11
CA GLN A 775 32.84 0.57 25.46
C GLN A 775 31.74 0.59 26.53
N LEU A 776 31.62 1.71 27.24
CA LEU A 776 30.70 1.85 28.35
C LEU A 776 29.22 1.77 27.91
N THR A 777 28.53 0.71 28.32
CA THR A 777 27.08 0.60 28.24
C THR A 777 26.44 1.22 29.49
N ARG A 778 25.64 2.28 29.30
CA ARG A 778 24.91 2.94 30.40
C ARG A 778 23.49 2.41 30.50
N ILE A 779 23.12 1.92 31.67
CA ILE A 779 21.78 1.44 31.98
C ILE A 779 21.26 2.31 33.14
N ALA A 780 20.45 3.33 32.81
CA ALA A 780 20.03 4.36 33.74
C ALA A 780 18.50 4.46 33.92
N ASN A 781 18.03 4.53 35.17
CA ASN A 781 16.62 4.78 35.54
C ASN A 781 15.59 3.78 34.94
N ASN A 782 16.01 2.58 34.52
CA ASN A 782 15.10 1.59 33.94
C ASN A 782 14.29 0.87 35.03
N SER A 783 13.07 0.45 34.69
CA SER A 783 12.28 -0.50 35.47
C SER A 783 12.44 -1.89 34.90
N ILE A 784 12.96 -2.85 35.67
CA ILE A 784 13.30 -4.21 35.21
C ILE A 784 12.62 -5.22 36.14
N SER A 785 11.43 -5.70 35.75
CA SER A 785 10.55 -6.43 36.69
C SER A 785 9.91 -7.71 36.16
N CYS A 786 9.70 -8.67 37.07
CA CYS A 786 8.97 -9.92 36.84
C CYS A 786 9.50 -10.78 35.67
N ASN A 787 10.76 -10.60 35.24
CA ASN A 787 11.35 -11.39 34.17
C ASN A 787 11.68 -12.80 34.69
N SER A 788 11.57 -13.80 33.79
CA SER A 788 11.56 -15.23 34.16
C SER A 788 12.93 -15.79 34.53
N ARG A 789 14.02 -15.04 34.34
CA ARG A 789 15.33 -15.30 34.94
C ARG A 789 15.80 -14.12 35.80
N GLY A 790 16.97 -13.53 35.50
CA GLY A 790 17.57 -12.46 36.29
C GLY A 790 17.11 -11.07 35.85
N GLY A 791 17.31 -10.06 36.70
CA GLY A 791 17.08 -8.66 36.31
C GLY A 791 18.12 -8.18 35.30
N VAL A 792 19.39 -8.11 35.72
CA VAL A 792 20.53 -7.72 34.88
C VAL A 792 21.63 -8.79 34.95
N LEU A 793 22.16 -9.19 33.80
CA LEU A 793 23.37 -10.01 33.64
C LEU A 793 24.46 -9.19 32.94
N VAL A 794 25.68 -9.23 33.47
CA VAL A 794 26.89 -8.65 32.88
C VAL A 794 27.99 -9.71 32.87
N GLU A 795 28.48 -10.07 31.68
CA GLU A 795 29.59 -11.01 31.50
C GLU A 795 30.97 -10.36 31.72
N ALA A 796 32.02 -11.17 31.64
CA ALA A 796 33.40 -10.67 31.71
C ALA A 796 33.72 -9.71 30.54
N GLU A 797 34.78 -8.91 30.69
CA GLU A 797 35.26 -7.96 29.66
C GLU A 797 34.20 -6.92 29.20
N CYS A 798 33.18 -6.67 30.03
CA CYS A 798 32.09 -5.73 29.76
C CYS A 798 32.16 -4.50 30.68
N GLN A 799 32.16 -3.30 30.10
CA GLN A 799 32.08 -2.02 30.84
C GLN A 799 30.64 -1.56 31.03
N VAL A 800 30.20 -1.37 32.28
CA VAL A 800 28.81 -0.96 32.61
C VAL A 800 28.69 0.16 33.65
N GLU A 801 27.70 1.04 33.45
CA GLU A 801 27.20 1.99 34.45
C GLU A 801 25.73 1.66 34.74
N LEU A 802 25.46 1.00 35.86
CA LEU A 802 24.11 0.72 36.36
C LEU A 802 23.73 1.80 37.38
N ARG A 803 22.87 2.76 36.99
CA ARG A 803 22.46 3.87 37.86
C ARG A 803 20.96 4.10 37.93
N GLY A 804 20.40 4.29 39.13
CA GLY A 804 19.02 4.75 39.29
C GLY A 804 17.93 3.71 38.96
N ASN A 805 18.30 2.48 38.59
CA ASN A 805 17.35 1.47 38.12
C ASN A 805 16.53 0.87 39.26
N GLY A 806 15.31 0.43 38.95
CA GLY A 806 14.46 -0.37 39.84
C GLY A 806 14.34 -1.80 39.32
N ILE A 807 14.87 -2.77 40.06
CA ILE A 807 14.99 -4.18 39.66
C ILE A 807 14.17 -5.04 40.63
N TYR A 808 12.99 -5.48 40.17
CA TYR A 808 11.91 -5.94 41.05
C TYR A 808 11.37 -7.34 40.70
N GLU A 809 11.22 -8.21 41.70
CA GLU A 809 10.45 -9.47 41.60
C GLU A 809 10.87 -10.47 40.49
N ASN A 810 12.07 -10.34 39.91
CA ASN A 810 12.54 -11.27 38.88
C ASN A 810 12.75 -12.69 39.49
N SER A 811 12.57 -13.74 38.68
CA SER A 811 12.47 -15.13 39.17
C SER A 811 13.82 -15.77 39.60
N SER A 812 14.93 -15.05 39.44
CA SER A 812 16.27 -15.49 39.80
C SER A 812 16.99 -14.42 40.64
N HIS A 813 18.26 -14.14 40.35
CA HIS A 813 19.04 -13.08 40.99
C HIS A 813 18.70 -11.70 40.42
N GLY A 814 18.80 -10.64 41.22
CA GLY A 814 18.53 -9.27 40.77
C GLY A 814 19.57 -8.75 39.77
N ILE A 815 20.84 -8.74 40.16
CA ILE A 815 21.99 -8.44 39.30
C ILE A 815 23.04 -9.55 39.45
N ILE A 816 23.59 -10.02 38.33
CA ILE A 816 24.80 -10.85 38.26
C ILE A 816 25.84 -10.08 37.46
N SER A 817 27.06 -9.94 37.96
CA SER A 817 28.15 -9.25 37.25
C SER A 817 29.49 -9.98 37.34
N LYS A 818 30.16 -10.08 36.19
CA LYS A 818 31.54 -10.56 35.97
C LYS A 818 32.47 -9.48 35.37
N GLY A 819 31.90 -8.33 34.97
CA GLY A 819 32.60 -7.27 34.22
C GLY A 819 33.23 -6.19 35.13
N GLU A 820 33.49 -5.02 34.55
CA GLU A 820 34.03 -3.86 35.26
C GLU A 820 33.08 -2.64 35.22
N GLY A 821 33.08 -1.82 36.28
CA GLY A 821 32.32 -0.57 36.31
C GLY A 821 31.60 -0.25 37.62
N ILE A 822 30.42 0.37 37.50
CA ILE A 822 29.74 1.04 38.62
C ILE A 822 28.29 0.56 38.74
N ILE A 823 27.90 0.17 39.96
CA ILE A 823 26.51 -0.11 40.35
C ILE A 823 26.16 0.89 41.46
N MET A 824 25.62 2.06 41.09
CA MET A 824 25.29 3.10 42.08
C MET A 824 23.80 3.44 42.11
N GLU A 825 23.25 3.65 43.31
CA GLU A 825 21.90 4.20 43.48
C GLU A 825 20.82 3.37 42.74
N ASN A 826 20.82 2.04 42.87
CA ASN A 826 19.77 1.16 42.32
C ASN A 826 18.92 0.54 43.44
N ASP A 827 17.71 0.11 43.10
CA ASP A 827 16.82 -0.68 43.96
C ASP A 827 16.78 -2.12 43.43
N ILE A 828 17.01 -3.09 44.30
CA ILE A 828 17.11 -4.52 43.96
C ILE A 828 16.30 -5.32 44.98
N ILE A 829 14.98 -5.44 44.76
CA ILE A 829 14.00 -5.87 45.78
C ILE A 829 13.08 -6.96 45.22
N GLY A 830 12.63 -7.91 46.05
CA GLY A 830 11.70 -8.99 45.66
C GLY A 830 12.28 -10.08 44.75
N ASN A 831 13.46 -9.89 44.17
CA ASN A 831 14.12 -10.88 43.30
C ASN A 831 14.37 -12.19 44.08
N HIS A 832 14.05 -13.33 43.47
CA HIS A 832 13.80 -14.56 44.23
C HIS A 832 15.04 -15.17 44.89
N ARG A 833 16.24 -15.02 44.31
CA ARG A 833 17.50 -15.61 44.83
C ARG A 833 18.34 -14.59 45.61
N CYS A 834 19.51 -14.21 45.10
CA CYS A 834 20.32 -13.12 45.64
C CYS A 834 19.86 -11.77 45.08
N GLY A 835 20.09 -10.70 45.83
CA GLY A 835 19.95 -9.34 45.31
C GLY A 835 21.02 -9.06 44.26
N LEU A 836 22.29 -9.02 44.69
CA LEU A 836 23.47 -8.82 43.85
C LEU A 836 24.45 -9.99 43.99
N GLN A 837 25.02 -10.45 42.88
CA GLN A 837 26.07 -11.46 42.84
C GLN A 837 27.26 -10.97 41.98
N LEU A 838 28.46 -10.98 42.56
CA LEU A 838 29.72 -10.72 41.86
C LEU A 838 30.53 -12.02 41.73
N LEU A 839 31.13 -12.22 40.55
CA LEU A 839 31.77 -13.46 40.13
C LEU A 839 33.08 -13.18 39.36
N GLN A 840 33.95 -14.18 39.27
CA GLN A 840 35.02 -14.31 38.27
C GLN A 840 35.84 -13.01 38.06
N ALA A 841 36.46 -12.53 39.13
CA ALA A 841 37.35 -11.37 39.16
C ALA A 841 36.73 -10.01 38.72
N ALA A 842 35.40 -9.87 38.73
CA ALA A 842 34.71 -8.60 38.47
C ALA A 842 35.26 -7.45 39.32
N ASP A 843 35.43 -6.25 38.74
CA ASP A 843 35.77 -5.03 39.49
C ASP A 843 34.59 -4.06 39.50
N MET A 844 33.86 -4.05 40.61
CA MET A 844 32.57 -3.35 40.73
C MET A 844 32.56 -2.36 41.89
N LYS A 845 32.28 -1.09 41.57
CA LYS A 845 31.98 -0.05 42.57
C LYS A 845 30.48 -0.05 42.88
N VAL A 846 30.10 -0.74 43.94
CA VAL A 846 28.72 -0.94 44.40
C VAL A 846 28.39 0.06 45.50
N THR A 847 27.69 1.15 45.18
CA THR A 847 27.42 2.24 46.17
C THR A 847 25.97 2.71 46.28
N LYS A 848 25.52 3.00 47.51
CA LYS A 848 24.20 3.63 47.79
C LYS A 848 22.98 2.89 47.23
N ASN A 849 23.09 1.57 46.99
CA ASN A 849 22.00 0.74 46.50
C ASN A 849 21.08 0.29 47.65
N ARG A 850 19.81 0.03 47.35
CA ARG A 850 18.84 -0.64 48.24
C ARG A 850 18.67 -2.07 47.79
N ILE A 851 19.09 -3.04 48.60
CA ILE A 851 19.19 -4.45 48.18
C ILE A 851 18.47 -5.34 49.18
N GLN A 852 17.54 -6.18 48.72
CA GLN A 852 16.83 -7.15 49.55
C GLN A 852 17.42 -8.56 49.40
N SER A 853 17.63 -9.24 50.52
CA SER A 853 17.79 -10.69 50.58
C SER A 853 16.41 -11.37 50.57
N PHE A 854 16.17 -12.33 49.68
CA PHE A 854 14.89 -13.07 49.64
C PHE A 854 15.02 -14.53 50.09
N GLN A 855 15.50 -15.44 49.21
CA GLN A 855 15.85 -16.83 49.57
C GLN A 855 17.34 -16.99 49.89
N ASP A 856 18.20 -16.23 49.21
CA ASP A 856 19.65 -16.27 49.40
C ASP A 856 20.18 -14.98 50.04
N TYR A 857 21.38 -14.53 49.67
CA TYR A 857 22.09 -13.40 50.26
C TYR A 857 21.67 -12.08 49.60
N GLY A 858 21.75 -10.97 50.33
CA GLY A 858 21.56 -9.63 49.74
C GLY A 858 22.67 -9.33 48.74
N ILE A 859 23.92 -9.49 49.15
CA ILE A 859 25.10 -9.44 48.28
C ILE A 859 25.89 -10.75 48.43
N ALA A 860 26.35 -11.34 47.32
CA ALA A 860 27.24 -12.50 47.34
C ALA A 860 28.49 -12.25 46.49
N LEU A 861 29.67 -12.47 47.08
CA LEU A 861 30.98 -12.28 46.46
C LEU A 861 31.69 -13.63 46.35
N PHE A 862 32.14 -13.97 45.15
CA PHE A 862 32.87 -15.20 44.82
C PHE A 862 34.10 -14.90 43.95
N ASP A 863 35.01 -15.88 43.84
CA ASP A 863 36.03 -16.00 42.79
C ASP A 863 36.85 -14.72 42.51
N GLU A 864 37.62 -14.29 43.51
CA GLU A 864 38.56 -13.15 43.44
C GLU A 864 37.99 -11.80 42.97
N ALA A 865 36.67 -11.60 43.06
CA ALA A 865 36.01 -10.33 42.76
C ALA A 865 36.62 -9.16 43.57
N LYS A 866 36.86 -8.04 42.88
CA LYS A 866 37.54 -6.83 43.35
C LYS A 866 36.57 -5.65 43.47
N GLY A 867 37.07 -4.54 44.00
CA GLY A 867 36.33 -3.28 44.04
C GLY A 867 35.71 -2.94 45.38
N LEU A 868 34.68 -2.10 45.37
CA LEU A 868 34.25 -1.31 46.54
C LEU A 868 32.74 -1.43 46.78
N VAL A 869 32.36 -2.06 47.88
CA VAL A 869 30.97 -2.17 48.34
C VAL A 869 30.75 -1.20 49.51
N GLN A 870 30.16 -0.02 49.25
CA GLN A 870 30.06 1.07 50.23
C GLN A 870 28.66 1.72 50.32
N GLU A 871 28.24 2.09 51.53
CA GLU A 871 27.00 2.87 51.79
C GLU A 871 25.68 2.21 51.29
N ASN A 872 25.67 0.91 51.05
CA ASN A 872 24.47 0.19 50.62
C ASN A 872 23.53 -0.12 51.79
N LEU A 873 22.21 -0.05 51.54
CA LEU A 873 21.17 -0.44 52.48
C LEU A 873 20.74 -1.88 52.15
N ILE A 874 21.04 -2.82 53.03
CA ILE A 874 20.76 -4.25 52.80
C ILE A 874 19.64 -4.70 53.74
N PHE A 875 18.47 -4.95 53.15
CA PHE A 875 17.28 -5.42 53.85
C PHE A 875 17.32 -6.96 53.99
N GLN A 876 17.39 -7.43 55.23
CA GLN A 876 17.40 -8.86 55.55
C GLN A 876 15.97 -9.44 55.46
N GLY A 877 15.75 -10.33 54.49
CA GLY A 877 14.48 -11.06 54.35
C GLY A 877 14.52 -12.45 54.99
N ARG A 878 13.70 -13.37 54.45
CA ARG A 878 13.30 -14.63 55.12
C ARG A 878 14.46 -15.55 55.45
N SER A 879 15.51 -15.55 54.62
CA SER A 879 16.69 -16.40 54.77
C SER A 879 17.63 -16.00 55.92
N LYS A 880 17.50 -14.78 56.45
CA LYS A 880 18.45 -14.11 57.37
C LYS A 880 19.87 -13.90 56.81
N LYS A 881 20.12 -14.20 55.54
CA LYS A 881 21.44 -14.12 54.89
C LYS A 881 21.71 -12.70 54.35
N SER A 882 22.62 -11.93 54.97
CA SER A 882 22.93 -10.55 54.54
C SER A 882 23.98 -10.49 53.42
N ILE A 883 25.22 -10.87 53.71
CA ILE A 883 26.35 -10.87 52.78
C ILE A 883 27.05 -12.24 52.81
N LEU A 884 27.37 -12.80 51.65
CA LEU A 884 28.31 -13.92 51.52
C LEU A 884 29.64 -13.42 50.95
N ARG A 885 30.75 -13.88 51.51
CA ARG A 885 32.11 -13.66 50.99
C ARG A 885 32.82 -15.00 50.92
N LEU A 886 33.10 -15.49 49.72
CA LEU A 886 33.84 -16.72 49.45
C LEU A 886 35.05 -16.35 48.58
N MET A 887 36.21 -16.13 49.20
CA MET A 887 37.41 -15.61 48.54
C MET A 887 38.57 -16.60 48.70
N SER A 888 39.34 -16.80 47.63
CA SER A 888 40.67 -17.44 47.68
C SER A 888 41.69 -16.56 48.39
N ASN A 889 41.69 -15.26 48.05
CA ASN A 889 42.60 -14.23 48.56
C ASN A 889 41.79 -13.03 49.09
N ALA A 890 42.10 -12.54 50.29
CA ALA A 890 41.14 -11.79 51.11
C ALA A 890 41.22 -10.25 51.06
N GLU A 891 42.15 -9.66 50.30
CA GLU A 891 42.50 -8.24 50.42
C GLU A 891 41.85 -7.31 49.37
N ASP A 892 41.53 -7.82 48.18
CA ASP A 892 41.20 -7.00 46.99
C ASP A 892 39.78 -6.41 46.93
N CYS A 893 38.91 -6.67 47.91
CA CYS A 893 37.53 -6.14 47.93
C CYS A 893 37.22 -5.44 49.26
N ILE A 894 36.88 -4.16 49.17
CA ILE A 894 36.65 -3.25 50.30
C ILE A 894 35.16 -3.16 50.61
N ILE A 895 34.76 -3.54 51.82
CA ILE A 895 33.38 -3.48 52.30
C ILE A 895 33.29 -2.49 53.47
N GLN A 896 32.66 -1.33 53.27
CA GLN A 896 32.63 -0.23 54.26
C GLN A 896 31.24 0.41 54.38
N ASN A 897 30.85 0.85 55.58
CA ASN A 897 29.67 1.69 55.84
C ASN A 897 28.30 1.18 55.28
N ASN A 898 28.16 -0.12 55.01
CA ASN A 898 26.89 -0.71 54.56
C ASN A 898 25.98 -0.96 55.77
N MET A 899 24.71 -0.57 55.69
CA MET A 899 23.74 -0.72 56.79
C MET A 899 22.87 -1.96 56.59
N LEU A 900 22.88 -2.87 57.58
CA LEU A 900 22.03 -4.06 57.60
C LEU A 900 20.73 -3.75 58.35
N LEU A 901 19.59 -3.87 57.67
CA LEU A 901 18.27 -3.57 58.23
C LEU A 901 17.45 -4.85 58.37
N THR A 902 16.94 -5.10 59.58
CA THR A 902 16.28 -6.37 59.94
C THR A 902 14.81 -6.11 60.31
N PHE A 903 13.89 -6.69 59.56
CA PHE A 903 12.46 -6.45 59.72
C PHE A 903 11.77 -7.55 60.53
N LYS A 904 10.71 -7.17 61.26
CA LYS A 904 10.02 -8.04 62.22
C LYS A 904 8.59 -8.37 61.84
N LYS A 905 7.98 -7.66 60.87
CA LYS A 905 6.61 -7.91 60.37
C LYS A 905 6.53 -7.77 58.85
N ARG A 906 5.47 -8.33 58.25
CA ARG A 906 5.19 -8.23 56.79
C ARG A 906 5.02 -6.78 56.31
N PHE A 907 4.35 -5.94 57.12
CA PHE A 907 4.08 -4.53 56.79
C PHE A 907 5.34 -3.69 56.58
N ASP A 908 6.50 -4.13 57.10
CA ASP A 908 7.75 -3.39 56.97
C ASP A 908 8.29 -3.36 55.51
N MET A 909 7.75 -4.20 54.60
CA MET A 909 8.17 -4.23 53.18
C MET A 909 7.71 -2.99 52.40
N GLU A 910 6.47 -2.54 52.59
CA GLU A 910 5.94 -1.35 51.92
C GLU A 910 6.75 -0.10 52.31
N CYS A 911 7.24 -0.06 53.55
CA CYS A 911 8.10 1.02 54.05
C CYS A 911 9.49 1.12 53.39
N MET A 912 9.99 0.07 52.71
CA MET A 912 11.34 0.08 52.09
C MET A 912 11.49 1.12 50.97
N LEU A 913 10.37 1.52 50.35
CA LEU A 913 10.31 2.35 49.15
C LEU A 913 9.58 3.70 49.35
N ILE A 914 9.28 4.09 50.59
CA ILE A 914 8.59 5.38 50.86
C ILE A 914 9.58 6.56 50.90
N ASN A 915 10.75 6.40 51.53
CA ASN A 915 11.76 7.47 51.64
C ASN A 915 13.19 6.92 51.53
N PRO A 916 13.96 7.26 50.48
CA PRO A 916 13.51 7.90 49.23
C PRO A 916 12.36 7.12 48.56
N PRO A 917 11.57 7.73 47.66
CA PRO A 917 10.55 7.00 46.90
C PRO A 917 11.14 5.85 46.08
N ALA A 918 10.29 4.95 45.59
CA ALA A 918 10.69 3.87 44.68
C ALA A 918 11.42 4.41 43.44
N ARG A 919 12.52 3.76 43.05
CA ARG A 919 13.07 3.92 41.69
C ARG A 919 12.11 3.29 40.69
N PRO A 920 12.11 3.69 39.40
CA PRO A 920 11.05 3.41 38.44
C PRO A 920 10.48 2.00 38.55
N HIS A 921 9.22 1.92 38.98
CA HIS A 921 8.51 0.70 39.38
C HIS A 921 7.17 0.63 38.65
N ILE A 922 6.81 -0.55 38.13
CA ILE A 922 5.50 -0.78 37.51
C ILE A 922 4.53 -1.23 38.61
N GLU A 923 3.50 -0.45 38.89
CA GLU A 923 2.41 -0.90 39.76
C GLU A 923 1.58 -1.98 39.04
N GLY A 924 1.93 -3.25 39.29
CA GLY A 924 1.12 -4.40 38.91
C GLY A 924 -0.17 -4.44 39.73
N GLY A 925 -1.31 -4.54 39.05
CA GLY A 925 -2.62 -4.54 39.72
C GLY A 925 -2.92 -5.84 40.49
N ALA A 926 -3.54 -5.68 41.66
CA ALA A 926 -4.20 -6.69 42.49
C ALA A 926 -3.34 -7.60 43.40
N LEU A 927 -3.11 -7.13 44.63
CA LEU A 927 -3.66 -7.82 45.81
C LEU A 927 -4.84 -7.00 46.37
N GLY A 928 -5.87 -7.67 46.90
CA GLY A 928 -7.13 -7.04 47.30
C GLY A 928 -7.35 -6.93 48.81
N SER A 929 -8.12 -5.90 49.22
CA SER A 929 -8.57 -5.60 50.59
C SER A 929 -7.44 -5.19 51.56
N CYS A 930 -7.39 -3.96 52.08
CA CYS A 930 -8.49 -3.24 52.75
C CYS A 930 -8.52 -1.73 52.43
N ALA A 931 -9.53 -1.00 52.91
CA ALA A 931 -9.84 0.36 52.48
C ALA A 931 -9.28 1.49 53.38
N ALA A 932 -8.72 2.55 52.76
CA ALA A 932 -8.93 3.95 53.15
C ALA A 932 -8.47 4.96 52.07
N ALA A 933 -9.33 5.95 51.80
CA ALA A 933 -9.10 7.29 51.22
C ALA A 933 -7.82 7.65 50.40
N GLY A 934 -8.04 8.01 49.13
CA GLY A 934 -7.73 9.37 48.64
C GLY A 934 -6.46 9.63 47.82
N GLY A 935 -6.62 9.73 46.48
CA GLY A 935 -5.60 10.25 45.55
C GLY A 935 -4.60 9.19 45.05
N GLN A 936 -3.93 9.38 43.91
CA GLN A 936 -4.09 10.39 42.85
C GLN A 936 -3.73 9.74 41.50
N ARG A 937 -4.48 10.00 40.42
CA ARG A 937 -4.22 9.40 39.10
C ARG A 937 -2.97 10.04 38.47
N VAL A 938 -2.12 9.22 37.83
CA VAL A 938 -1.05 9.68 36.95
C VAL A 938 -1.64 10.53 35.82
N SER A 939 -1.45 11.84 35.90
CA SER A 939 -1.94 12.80 34.91
C SER A 939 -0.90 13.04 33.83
N SER A 940 -1.32 12.92 32.57
CA SER A 940 -0.53 13.29 31.39
C SER A 940 0.05 14.69 31.51
N ILE A 941 1.37 14.84 31.32
CA ILE A 941 2.02 16.14 31.24
C ILE A 941 1.41 16.92 30.07
N THR A 942 0.62 17.93 30.38
CA THR A 942 -0.06 18.76 29.39
C THR A 942 0.58 20.14 29.44
N THR A 943 1.40 20.47 28.44
CA THR A 943 2.10 21.76 28.38
C THR A 943 1.12 22.89 28.10
N ARG A 944 0.71 23.62 29.16
CA ARG A 944 0.09 24.93 28.99
C ARG A 944 1.17 25.98 28.71
N VAL A 945 0.98 26.74 27.64
CA VAL A 945 1.74 27.94 27.33
C VAL A 945 0.82 29.12 27.64
N ASP A 946 1.07 29.80 28.76
CA ASP A 946 0.53 31.12 29.06
C ASP A 946 1.67 32.15 28.89
N GLY A 947 1.42 33.22 28.14
CA GLY A 947 2.45 34.11 27.61
C GLY A 947 2.77 35.33 28.48
N GLY A 948 4.02 35.78 28.44
CA GLY A 948 4.46 37.04 29.07
C GLY A 948 5.91 37.38 28.70
N CYS A 949 6.09 38.37 27.82
CA CYS A 949 7.43 38.86 27.47
C CYS A 949 7.99 39.77 28.58
N HIS A 950 9.27 39.62 28.95
CA HIS A 950 10.34 40.50 28.45
C HIS A 950 11.74 40.24 29.06
N ASN A 951 12.74 40.34 28.17
CA ASN A 951 14.10 40.88 28.35
C ASN A 951 15.04 40.36 29.46
N HIS A 952 16.11 39.72 28.99
CA HIS A 952 17.50 39.78 29.51
C HIS A 952 17.80 39.22 30.92
N GLY A 953 18.33 37.99 30.96
CA GLY A 953 19.10 37.47 32.09
C GLY A 953 19.35 35.97 31.99
N SER A 954 20.61 35.54 31.89
CA SER A 954 20.96 34.12 31.99
C SER A 954 20.84 33.66 33.43
N ILE A 955 19.92 32.73 33.72
CA ILE A 955 19.82 32.07 35.03
C ILE A 955 19.81 30.55 34.83
N PHE A 956 20.69 29.88 35.58
CA PHE A 956 20.74 28.42 35.70
C PHE A 956 19.40 27.91 36.28
N CYS A 957 18.72 27.00 35.59
CA CYS A 957 17.60 26.25 36.15
C CYS A 957 18.03 24.82 36.50
N THR A 958 18.39 24.63 37.77
CA THR A 958 18.52 23.29 38.36
C THR A 958 17.13 22.71 38.55
N VAL A 959 16.83 21.58 37.92
CA VAL A 959 15.60 20.82 38.16
C VAL A 959 15.73 20.05 39.48
N LEU A 960 14.69 20.13 40.32
CA LEU A 960 14.44 19.30 41.50
C LEU A 960 13.21 18.43 41.24
#